data_AF-A0A6V7VQX3-F1
#
_entry.id   AF-A0A6V7VQX3-F1
#
_cell.length_a   1.000
_cell.length_b   1.000
_cell.length_c   1.000
_cell.angle_alpha   90.00
_cell.angle_beta   90.00
_cell.angle_gamma   90.00
#
_symmetry.space_group_name_H-M   'P 1'
#
loop_
_entity.id
_entity.type
_entity.pdbx_description
1 polymer ?
#
loop_
_entity_poly.entity_id
_entity_poly.type
_entity_poly.pdbx_seq_one_letter_code
_entity_poly.pdbx_strand_id
1 'polypeptide(L)'
;MGVLTLNIECHEKAIKKTMQFEPRTLVHDACRMVRDKLGPMHGNPNDYGLFRVEDDPTKCVWMENGRTLEYYLIRNGDTLEYKNKIRSLRVRTLDGGAVKTIFVDESQPVSQLMVVICSKMGIANHDEYSLVRGFSPALDGNEENGYGRDQHQQIQRNDRERTPYSNGTDQYDGGTRSYQKGKGGIENTFMNTIGRKKERQIQQLRAKLHTEEEIHWVDHSKTLREQNIGDNEELTLRRKFFFSDTNVDTRDPVQLNLLYIQCRDGVLRGLHPVSRDTAIKLAALQCYIEYGPFEEGIQRNVDAKNLLPKEYSRAKELEKNIIQEYRELIYEDSAAPKKKYCELCQSLPTYGVSFFLVKEKMPGKNKLIPRLLGVNKESVMRVDERTKAVLKEWPLEQVRRWAASYKTFTLDFGDYKDGYYSVQTLEGERIGQLIGGYIDIILKKKRIVDHTGIEGDEGATMVEDIVAPARATLLAHSEPTPIIAQEPGGTMYGIYRPEAGTPPQAPQYGGVSGMILAQRMPKGEDIRYLDSRERSQRALVGTIEATIRAVEEAEEEIAKPPQIDLPRFGETQRHWRVEVEKESVGDRLAAMGAATAEVVQLTAIPEESAVDTRVGNAIATIGSNLPEMGRGVRELAALMPDEHRAGDLVDAARKLCNAFGTFLDKVHPEHQEKRANILSAASRVGELSNDVLSTIQERTEEELSFHDELNRKARAVATSTAQLVLQAKTVSADCDDPGLKDQVIQSAMKTAYATSELVACTRVVGPTIEHPPCKEHLTDAAHCVARAVHELLEDASKASQQAPPEKAENFEHLRESASRVTNALDDIIGHVQGGPWGYHRKTQQDYTFEQIVESSNRILAHPGGAPPELFRYSETAIRNSQMLVDGMEQEANKLDSVQQREKLLNAARSVAQATSSMIDATKECQNRPGEAEPQLALKSATSQLVQPANRRREAKAS
;
A
#
# COMPACT_ATOMS: atom_id res chain seq x y z
N MET A 1 20.26 24.13 33.82
CA MET A 1 21.02 23.07 33.13
C MET A 1 20.74 21.77 33.86
N GLY A 2 20.01 20.85 33.24
CA GLY A 2 19.70 19.56 33.87
C GLY A 2 20.93 18.66 33.83
N VAL A 3 21.34 18.12 34.98
CA VAL A 3 22.40 17.11 35.08
C VAL A 3 21.73 15.75 35.18
N LEU A 4 22.20 14.79 34.38
CA LEU A 4 21.75 13.41 34.40
C LEU A 4 22.71 12.57 35.26
N THR A 5 22.23 12.05 36.37
CA THR A 5 23.00 11.20 37.29
C THR A 5 22.67 9.73 37.00
N LEU A 6 23.62 9.00 36.42
CA LEU A 6 23.46 7.62 35.99
C LEU A 6 24.37 6.68 36.77
N ASN A 7 23.91 5.45 36.99
CA ASN A 7 24.70 4.38 37.57
C ASN A 7 25.33 3.56 36.45
N ILE A 8 26.65 3.63 36.30
CA ILE A 8 27.36 2.85 35.28
C ILE A 8 27.90 1.57 35.92
N GLU A 9 27.47 0.42 35.40
CA GLU A 9 27.86 -0.90 35.87
C GLU A 9 28.78 -1.58 34.85
N CYS A 10 29.89 -2.14 35.31
CA CYS A 10 30.83 -2.88 34.49
C CYS A 10 31.08 -4.23 35.16
N HIS A 11 30.42 -5.28 34.65
CA HIS A 11 30.49 -6.62 35.23
C HIS A 11 31.88 -7.24 35.16
N GLU A 12 32.66 -6.97 34.10
CA GLU A 12 34.03 -7.48 33.94
C GLU A 12 34.96 -7.07 35.09
N LYS A 13 34.75 -5.87 35.64
CA LYS A 13 35.50 -5.38 36.81
C LYS A 13 34.73 -5.47 38.12
N ALA A 14 33.47 -5.93 38.09
CA ALA A 14 32.53 -5.85 39.20
C ALA A 14 32.44 -4.43 39.82
N ILE A 15 32.53 -3.38 38.99
CA ILE A 15 32.48 -1.98 39.42
C ILE A 15 31.13 -1.38 39.08
N LYS A 16 30.49 -0.74 40.06
CA LYS A 16 29.34 0.13 39.87
C LYS A 16 29.68 1.55 40.32
N LYS A 17 29.52 2.53 39.44
CA LYS A 17 29.93 3.92 39.68
C LYS A 17 28.85 4.89 39.23
N THR A 18 28.43 5.76 40.15
CA THR A 18 27.50 6.85 39.82
C THR A 18 28.27 7.98 39.12
N MET A 19 27.80 8.38 37.96
CA MET A 19 28.42 9.37 37.10
C MET A 19 27.39 10.41 36.66
N GLN A 20 27.83 11.65 36.55
CA GLN A 20 27.02 12.76 36.07
C GLN A 20 27.37 13.06 34.63
N PHE A 21 26.35 13.20 33.80
CA PHE A 21 26.42 13.52 32.37
C PHE A 21 25.45 14.67 32.07
N GLU A 22 25.66 15.33 30.94
CA GLU A 22 24.64 16.23 30.40
C GLU A 22 23.67 15.40 29.55
N PRO A 23 22.35 15.69 29.55
CA PRO A 23 21.39 14.96 28.71
C PRO A 23 21.76 14.95 27.21
N ARG A 24 22.42 16.03 26.75
CA ARG A 24 22.89 16.20 25.37
C ARG A 24 24.25 15.57 25.10
N THR A 25 24.92 14.97 26.08
CA THR A 25 26.19 14.26 25.87
C THR A 25 25.97 13.14 24.86
N LEU A 26 26.80 13.09 23.81
CA LEU A 26 26.80 11.99 22.84
C LEU A 26 27.24 10.69 23.53
N VAL A 27 26.66 9.57 23.14
CA VAL A 27 27.00 8.25 23.69
C VAL A 27 28.49 7.95 23.52
N HIS A 28 29.09 8.32 22.39
CA HIS A 28 30.54 8.22 22.18
C HIS A 28 31.34 8.93 23.29
N ASP A 29 30.92 10.14 23.67
CA ASP A 29 31.59 10.95 24.67
C ASP A 29 31.34 10.42 26.08
N ALA A 30 30.12 9.95 26.34
CA ALA A 30 29.78 9.25 27.57
C ALA A 30 30.64 7.98 27.75
N CYS A 31 30.80 7.15 26.71
CA CYS A 31 31.70 5.99 26.72
C CYS A 31 33.15 6.36 27.04
N ARG A 32 33.65 7.47 26.46
CA ARG A 32 34.99 8.00 26.75
C ARG A 32 35.11 8.44 28.21
N MET A 33 34.16 9.21 28.73
CA MET A 33 34.15 9.63 30.14
C MET A 33 34.08 8.44 31.10
N VAL A 34 33.29 7.42 30.76
CA VAL A 34 33.19 6.16 31.51
C VAL A 34 34.54 5.45 31.53
N ARG A 35 35.19 5.31 30.37
CA ARG A 35 36.50 4.68 30.23
C ARG A 35 37.58 5.42 31.03
N ASP A 36 37.61 6.75 30.98
CA ASP A 36 38.55 7.57 31.76
C ASP A 36 38.37 7.36 33.28
N LYS A 37 37.13 7.14 33.74
CA LYS A 37 36.82 6.92 35.17
C LYS A 37 36.94 5.47 35.63
N LEU A 38 36.80 4.48 34.75
CA LEU A 38 36.90 3.04 35.06
C LEU A 38 38.30 2.47 34.76
N GLY A 39 39.17 3.23 34.10
CA GLY A 39 40.51 2.81 33.70
C GLY A 39 40.51 1.90 32.46
N PRO A 40 41.69 1.45 32.00
CA PRO A 40 41.82 0.64 30.78
C PRO A 40 41.05 -0.68 30.89
N MET A 41 40.30 -1.04 29.84
CA MET A 41 39.59 -2.31 29.73
C MET A 41 40.45 -3.37 29.03
N HIS A 42 40.06 -4.63 29.13
CA HIS A 42 40.73 -5.74 28.44
C HIS A 42 40.26 -5.80 26.98
N GLY A 43 41.04 -5.22 26.05
CA GLY A 43 40.76 -5.30 24.60
C GLY A 43 40.72 -3.94 23.92
N ASN A 44 40.17 -3.90 22.71
CA ASN A 44 40.06 -2.66 21.95
C ASN A 44 38.96 -1.78 22.57
N PRO A 45 39.22 -0.49 22.87
CA PRO A 45 38.21 0.42 23.38
C PRO A 45 36.96 0.57 22.49
N ASN A 46 37.06 0.23 21.19
CA ASN A 46 35.94 0.26 20.24
C ASN A 46 34.98 -0.92 20.38
N ASP A 47 35.42 -2.02 21.01
CA ASP A 47 34.60 -3.21 21.23
C ASP A 47 33.60 -3.01 22.38
N TYR A 48 33.74 -1.93 23.15
CA TYR A 48 32.88 -1.63 24.29
C TYR A 48 31.82 -0.58 23.94
N GLY A 49 30.67 -0.67 24.60
CA GLY A 49 29.60 0.32 24.47
C GLY A 49 28.75 0.41 25.73
N LEU A 50 27.86 1.40 25.74
CA LEU A 50 26.80 1.51 26.73
C LEU A 50 25.60 0.68 26.29
N PHE A 51 25.10 -0.12 27.22
CA PHE A 51 24.00 -1.04 27.04
C PHE A 51 22.92 -0.72 28.07
N ARG A 52 21.70 -0.46 27.60
CA ARG A 52 20.56 -0.19 28.47
C ARG A 52 19.84 -1.50 28.76
N VAL A 53 19.76 -1.86 30.03
CA VAL A 53 19.09 -3.07 30.51
C VAL A 53 17.64 -2.74 30.88
N GLU A 54 16.70 -3.52 30.37
CA GLU A 54 15.29 -3.54 30.79
C GLU A 54 14.91 -4.94 31.31
N ASP A 55 13.76 -5.06 31.98
CA ASP A 55 13.26 -6.34 32.50
C ASP A 55 13.00 -7.37 31.38
N ASP A 56 12.65 -6.89 30.18
CA ASP A 56 12.48 -7.69 28.98
C ASP A 56 13.78 -7.69 28.16
N PRO A 57 14.47 -8.85 28.00
CA PRO A 57 15.72 -8.94 27.25
C PRO A 57 15.63 -8.46 25.80
N THR A 58 14.44 -8.50 25.19
CA THR A 58 14.21 -8.07 23.80
C THR A 58 14.15 -6.55 23.65
N LYS A 59 13.95 -5.82 24.76
CA LYS A 59 13.91 -4.35 24.82
C LYS A 59 15.22 -3.73 25.29
N CYS A 60 16.21 -4.56 25.60
CA CYS A 60 17.55 -4.07 25.90
C CYS A 60 18.21 -3.53 24.61
N VAL A 61 18.80 -2.33 24.70
CA VAL A 61 19.31 -1.62 23.51
C VAL A 61 20.77 -1.25 23.71
N TRP A 62 21.57 -1.52 22.67
CA TRP A 62 22.91 -0.95 22.53
C TRP A 62 22.80 0.51 22.12
N MET A 63 23.44 1.40 22.88
CA MET A 63 23.38 2.82 22.59
C MET A 63 24.33 3.17 21.43
N GLU A 64 23.80 3.87 20.44
CA GLU A 64 24.51 4.30 19.24
C GLU A 64 25.41 5.48 19.54
N ASN A 65 26.68 5.38 19.15
CA ASN A 65 27.70 6.41 19.41
C ASN A 65 27.32 7.81 18.90
N GLY A 66 26.50 7.92 17.83
CA GLY A 66 26.05 9.17 17.23
C GLY A 66 24.79 9.78 17.85
N ARG A 67 24.17 9.12 18.84
CA ARG A 67 22.96 9.60 19.53
C ARG A 67 23.31 10.25 20.86
N THR A 68 22.42 11.09 21.39
CA THR A 68 22.53 11.67 22.73
C THR A 68 21.94 10.74 23.79
N LEU A 69 22.36 10.90 25.06
CA LEU A 69 21.76 10.14 26.17
C LEU A 69 20.23 10.40 26.31
N GLU A 70 19.78 11.63 26.02
CA GLU A 70 18.37 12.03 26.04
C GLU A 70 17.49 11.26 25.04
N TYR A 71 18.03 10.87 23.88
CA TYR A 71 17.30 10.09 22.87
C TYR A 71 16.73 8.78 23.43
N TYR A 72 17.42 8.19 24.41
CA TYR A 72 17.04 6.93 25.03
C TYR A 72 16.09 7.10 26.23
N LEU A 73 15.59 8.31 26.49
CA LEU A 73 14.64 8.64 27.57
C LEU A 73 15.13 8.21 28.97
N ILE A 74 16.45 8.27 29.18
CA ILE A 74 17.09 7.84 30.44
C ILE A 74 16.86 8.88 31.53
N ARG A 75 16.56 8.41 32.74
CA ARG A 75 16.24 9.23 33.92
C ARG A 75 17.35 9.19 34.96
N ASN A 76 17.29 10.12 35.92
CA ASN A 76 18.18 10.14 37.06
C ASN A 76 18.04 8.86 37.90
N GLY A 77 19.15 8.19 38.17
CA GLY A 77 19.22 6.95 38.93
C GLY A 77 19.23 5.68 38.06
N ASP A 78 18.96 5.79 36.76
CA ASP A 78 18.96 4.65 35.85
C ASP A 78 20.35 4.00 35.78
N THR A 79 20.35 2.67 35.61
CA THR A 79 21.57 1.88 35.48
C THR A 79 21.85 1.57 34.02
N LEU A 80 23.06 1.88 33.56
CA LEU A 80 23.57 1.48 32.24
C LEU A 80 24.75 0.53 32.43
N GLU A 81 24.83 -0.47 31.58
CA GLU A 81 25.93 -1.43 31.57
C GLU A 81 26.99 -0.97 30.56
N TYR A 82 28.26 -0.94 30.96
CA TYR A 82 29.39 -0.75 30.07
C TYR A 82 30.05 -2.10 29.82
N LYS A 83 29.76 -2.68 28.64
CA LYS A 83 30.05 -4.08 28.29
C LYS A 83 30.72 -4.17 26.92
N ASN A 84 31.49 -5.24 26.72
CA ASN A 84 31.97 -5.68 25.42
C ASN A 84 30.80 -6.13 24.52
N LYS A 85 30.74 -5.59 23.31
CA LYS A 85 29.75 -5.87 22.27
C LYS A 85 30.01 -7.20 21.55
N ILE A 86 31.24 -7.69 21.63
CA ILE A 86 31.65 -8.91 20.95
C ILE A 86 31.20 -10.13 21.76
N ARG A 87 30.30 -10.93 21.18
CA ARG A 87 29.85 -12.21 21.74
C ARG A 87 30.24 -13.39 20.87
N SER A 88 30.40 -14.55 21.50
CA SER A 88 30.53 -15.82 20.78
C SER A 88 29.16 -16.31 20.30
N LEU A 89 29.05 -16.62 19.01
CA LEU A 89 27.87 -17.21 18.38
C LEU A 89 28.23 -18.62 17.88
N ARG A 90 27.43 -19.62 18.26
CA ARG A 90 27.60 -20.99 17.77
C ARG A 90 26.82 -21.16 16.47
N VAL A 91 27.54 -21.39 15.38
CA VAL A 91 26.97 -21.54 14.04
C VAL A 91 27.28 -22.92 13.49
N ARG A 92 26.24 -23.71 13.21
CA ARG A 92 26.35 -25.00 12.52
C ARG A 92 26.62 -24.78 11.03
N THR A 93 27.58 -25.54 10.49
CA THR A 93 28.00 -25.51 9.09
C THR A 93 26.98 -26.17 8.16
N LEU A 94 27.10 -25.85 6.86
CA LEU A 94 26.16 -26.26 5.80
C LEU A 94 26.10 -27.79 5.57
N ASP A 95 27.16 -28.51 5.90
CA ASP A 95 27.27 -29.97 5.83
C ASP A 95 26.60 -30.71 7.01
N GLY A 96 26.03 -29.95 7.96
CA GLY A 96 25.29 -30.47 9.10
C GLY A 96 26.14 -31.12 10.21
N GLY A 97 27.45 -31.23 10.01
CA GLY A 97 28.36 -32.02 10.86
C GLY A 97 29.19 -31.23 11.87
N ALA A 98 29.52 -29.95 11.61
CA ALA A 98 30.38 -29.16 12.49
C ALA A 98 29.68 -27.91 13.05
N VAL A 99 29.95 -27.58 14.31
CA VAL A 99 29.53 -26.33 14.94
C VAL A 99 30.78 -25.48 15.16
N LYS A 100 30.83 -24.30 14.55
CA LYS A 100 31.93 -23.34 14.75
C LYS A 100 31.47 -22.20 15.66
N THR A 101 32.35 -21.79 16.55
CA THR A 101 32.15 -20.62 17.40
C THR A 101 32.73 -19.39 16.71
N ILE A 102 31.88 -18.42 16.37
CA ILE A 102 32.25 -17.18 15.70
C ILE A 102 32.02 -15.99 16.62
N PHE A 103 33.03 -15.14 16.79
CA PHE A 103 32.89 -13.85 17.47
C PHE A 103 32.22 -12.81 16.56
N VAL A 104 31.12 -12.21 17.03
CA VAL A 104 30.25 -11.25 16.33
C VAL A 104 29.91 -10.04 17.22
N ASP A 105 29.70 -8.87 16.62
CA ASP A 105 29.26 -7.65 17.31
C ASP A 105 27.73 -7.64 17.49
N GLU A 106 27.26 -7.88 18.71
CA GLU A 106 25.82 -7.98 19.01
C GLU A 106 25.05 -6.66 18.81
N SER A 107 25.74 -5.52 18.74
CA SER A 107 25.08 -4.23 18.48
C SER A 107 24.65 -4.04 17.03
N GLN A 108 25.13 -4.89 16.11
CA GLN A 108 24.83 -4.79 14.69
C GLN A 108 23.65 -5.68 14.28
N PRO A 109 22.88 -5.28 13.24
CA PRO A 109 21.85 -6.12 12.68
C PRO A 109 22.44 -7.37 12.02
N VAL A 110 21.64 -8.43 11.93
CA VAL A 110 22.09 -9.73 11.42
C VAL A 110 22.62 -9.64 9.98
N SER A 111 22.11 -8.71 9.16
CA SER A 111 22.67 -8.40 7.83
C SER A 111 24.18 -8.13 7.83
N GLN A 112 24.68 -7.33 8.78
CA GLN A 112 26.11 -7.06 8.91
C GLN A 112 26.87 -8.24 9.51
N LEU A 113 26.24 -8.98 10.43
CA LEU A 113 26.82 -10.19 11.00
C LEU A 113 27.06 -11.28 9.95
N MET A 114 26.17 -11.39 8.96
CA MET A 114 26.31 -12.35 7.86
C MET A 114 27.61 -12.15 7.08
N VAL A 115 28.07 -10.92 6.89
CA VAL A 115 29.36 -10.64 6.24
C VAL A 115 30.50 -11.30 7.01
N VAL A 116 30.58 -11.05 8.31
CA VAL A 116 31.65 -11.60 9.18
C VAL A 116 31.55 -13.13 9.28
N ILE A 117 30.34 -13.66 9.42
CA ILE A 117 30.08 -15.10 9.54
C ILE A 117 30.49 -15.81 8.24
N CYS A 118 30.05 -15.33 7.08
CA CYS A 118 30.36 -15.91 5.79
C CYS A 118 31.86 -15.80 5.46
N SER A 119 32.50 -14.65 5.69
CA SER A 119 33.95 -14.50 5.47
C SER A 119 34.77 -15.48 6.33
N LYS A 120 34.41 -15.67 7.62
CA LYS A 120 35.07 -16.67 8.49
C LYS A 120 34.79 -18.11 8.10
N MET A 121 33.70 -18.35 7.36
CA MET A 121 33.33 -19.66 6.82
C MET A 121 33.92 -19.91 5.43
N GLY A 122 34.59 -18.93 4.81
CA GLY A 122 35.13 -19.03 3.45
C GLY A 122 34.06 -18.88 2.36
N ILE A 123 32.93 -18.25 2.68
CA ILE A 123 31.80 -18.04 1.75
C ILE A 123 31.87 -16.59 1.26
N ALA A 124 32.13 -16.40 -0.04
CA ALA A 124 32.20 -15.07 -0.65
C ALA A 124 30.82 -14.40 -0.79
N ASN A 125 29.79 -15.17 -1.19
CA ASN A 125 28.46 -14.65 -1.52
C ASN A 125 27.56 -14.53 -0.28
N HIS A 126 27.94 -13.70 0.70
CA HIS A 126 27.23 -13.58 1.97
C HIS A 126 25.75 -13.18 1.85
N ASP A 127 25.39 -12.42 0.80
CA ASP A 127 24.01 -11.96 0.54
C ASP A 127 23.04 -13.11 0.25
N GLU A 128 23.54 -14.30 -0.13
CA GLU A 128 22.71 -15.47 -0.43
C GLU A 128 22.41 -16.35 0.79
N TYR A 129 23.09 -16.11 1.92
CA TYR A 129 23.00 -16.93 3.11
C TYR A 129 22.26 -16.20 4.24
N SER A 130 21.74 -16.99 5.18
CA SER A 130 21.04 -16.51 6.37
C SER A 130 21.15 -17.54 7.49
N LEU A 131 20.75 -17.16 8.69
CA LEU A 131 20.70 -18.03 9.85
C LEU A 131 19.29 -18.59 10.08
N VAL A 132 19.22 -19.81 10.60
CA VAL A 132 17.99 -20.53 10.96
C VAL A 132 18.05 -20.99 12.40
N ARG A 133 16.93 -20.85 13.13
CA ARG A 133 16.76 -21.33 14.51
C ARG A 133 16.26 -22.79 14.54
N GLY A 134 16.82 -23.65 15.40
CA GLY A 134 16.23 -24.95 15.75
C GLY A 134 16.37 -26.11 14.74
N PHE A 135 17.27 -26.05 13.76
CA PHE A 135 17.44 -27.12 12.76
C PHE A 135 18.43 -28.20 13.23
N SER A 136 17.95 -29.41 13.56
CA SER A 136 18.78 -30.61 13.80
C SER A 136 18.72 -31.54 12.58
N PRO A 137 19.85 -31.88 11.91
CA PRO A 137 19.84 -32.68 10.69
C PRO A 137 19.68 -34.20 10.86
N ALA A 138 19.40 -34.71 12.07
CA ALA A 138 19.49 -36.15 12.34
C ALA A 138 18.15 -36.76 12.82
N LEU A 139 17.66 -37.70 12.00
CA LEU A 139 16.67 -38.75 12.30
C LEU A 139 15.19 -38.32 12.36
N ASP A 140 14.53 -38.26 11.20
CA ASP A 140 13.09 -38.51 11.11
C ASP A 140 12.81 -39.66 10.13
N GLY A 141 13.22 -40.83 10.60
CA GLY A 141 12.89 -42.13 10.05
C GLY A 141 12.73 -43.11 11.21
N ASN A 142 11.79 -42.85 12.14
CA ASN A 142 11.06 -43.88 12.87
C ASN A 142 9.94 -43.26 13.72
N GLU A 143 8.81 -43.95 13.75
CA GLU A 143 7.67 -43.66 14.61
C GLU A 143 8.10 -43.70 16.09
N GLU A 144 7.79 -42.67 16.88
CA GLU A 144 7.45 -42.86 18.29
C GLU A 144 6.58 -41.72 18.86
N ASN A 145 5.60 -42.15 19.65
CA ASN A 145 4.54 -41.35 20.23
C ASN A 145 5.03 -40.49 21.41
N GLY A 146 4.49 -39.27 21.47
CA GLY A 146 4.05 -38.64 22.71
C GLY A 146 5.12 -37.96 23.55
N TYR A 147 5.34 -36.66 23.33
CA TYR A 147 5.53 -35.60 24.35
C TYR A 147 5.59 -34.26 23.60
N GLY A 148 4.45 -33.57 23.46
CA GLY A 148 4.41 -32.30 22.72
C GLY A 148 3.07 -31.57 22.79
N ARG A 149 2.32 -31.74 23.89
CA ARG A 149 0.99 -31.11 24.04
C ARG A 149 0.98 -29.84 24.91
N ASP A 150 2.08 -29.49 25.56
CA ASP A 150 2.03 -28.48 26.63
C ASP A 150 2.63 -27.09 26.29
N GLN A 151 3.22 -26.87 25.11
CA GLN A 151 3.69 -25.53 24.73
C GLN A 151 2.65 -24.67 23.99
N HIS A 152 1.52 -25.25 23.56
CA HIS A 152 0.52 -24.54 22.76
C HIS A 152 -0.61 -23.85 23.56
N GLN A 153 -0.48 -23.76 24.89
CA GLN A 153 -1.45 -23.05 25.75
C GLN A 153 -0.90 -21.80 26.47
N GLN A 154 0.39 -21.46 26.32
CA GLN A 154 0.98 -20.32 27.03
C GLN A 154 1.13 -19.02 26.20
N ILE A 155 0.97 -19.06 24.88
CA ILE A 155 1.19 -17.86 24.03
C ILE A 155 -0.11 -17.08 23.73
N GLN A 156 -1.30 -17.67 23.91
CA GLN A 156 -2.59 -16.99 23.68
C GLN A 156 -3.23 -16.35 24.93
N ARG A 157 -2.50 -16.20 26.04
CA ARG A 157 -3.03 -15.62 27.28
C ARG A 157 -2.45 -14.28 27.73
N ASN A 158 -1.43 -13.73 27.05
CA ASN A 158 -0.73 -12.53 27.55
C ASN A 158 -1.08 -11.18 26.91
N ASP A 159 -2.02 -11.10 25.96
CA ASP A 159 -2.43 -9.81 25.34
C ASP A 159 -3.78 -9.25 25.85
N ARG A 160 -4.23 -9.68 27.02
CA ARG A 160 -5.33 -9.03 27.73
C ARG A 160 -4.97 -8.86 29.19
N GLU A 161 -4.28 -7.75 29.50
CA GLU A 161 -4.50 -6.90 30.69
C GLU A 161 -3.29 -5.99 30.93
N ARG A 162 -3.46 -4.66 30.77
CA ARG A 162 -3.15 -3.65 31.79
C ARG A 162 -3.49 -2.22 31.34
N THR A 163 -4.56 -1.68 31.90
CA THR A 163 -4.68 -0.27 32.33
C THR A 163 -5.07 -0.28 33.81
N PRO A 164 -4.45 0.51 34.71
CA PRO A 164 -4.63 0.30 36.14
C PRO A 164 -5.51 1.36 36.85
N TYR A 165 -6.20 0.88 37.90
CA TYR A 165 -6.79 1.53 39.09
C TYR A 165 -8.07 2.39 39.00
N SER A 166 -9.14 1.93 39.68
CA SER A 166 -9.44 2.35 41.07
C SER A 166 -10.48 1.45 41.76
N ASN A 167 -10.33 1.28 43.07
CA ASN A 167 -11.00 0.35 44.00
C ASN A 167 -12.48 0.65 44.33
N GLY A 168 -13.16 -0.38 44.85
CA GLY A 168 -14.34 -0.30 45.73
C GLY A 168 -15.19 -1.58 45.66
N THR A 169 -14.78 -2.66 46.34
CA THR A 169 -15.32 -3.15 47.64
C THR A 169 -16.74 -3.76 47.60
N ASP A 170 -16.81 -4.92 48.26
CA ASP A 170 -17.96 -5.64 48.83
C ASP A 170 -18.70 -6.66 47.97
N GLN A 171 -19.20 -7.79 48.48
CA GLN A 171 -18.83 -8.77 49.51
C GLN A 171 -19.99 -9.80 49.49
N TYR A 172 -19.70 -11.11 49.65
CA TYR A 172 -20.66 -12.21 49.96
C TYR A 172 -21.67 -12.61 48.87
N ASP A 173 -22.17 -13.84 48.71
CA ASP A 173 -21.93 -15.21 49.20
C ASP A 173 -22.89 -16.05 48.31
N GLY A 174 -22.48 -17.17 47.70
CA GLY A 174 -22.84 -18.48 48.22
C GLY A 174 -24.13 -19.07 47.63
N GLY A 175 -24.01 -20.21 46.93
CA GLY A 175 -24.97 -21.31 47.11
C GLY A 175 -26.02 -21.61 46.03
N THR A 176 -25.71 -22.64 45.21
CA THR A 176 -26.52 -23.84 44.91
C THR A 176 -27.98 -23.78 44.39
N ARG A 177 -28.15 -24.39 43.19
CA ARG A 177 -29.22 -25.33 42.74
C ARG A 177 -30.69 -24.84 42.79
N SER A 178 -31.44 -24.80 41.67
CA SER A 178 -32.09 -25.99 41.09
C SER A 178 -33.26 -25.64 40.13
N TYR A 179 -33.60 -26.61 39.28
CA TYR A 179 -34.86 -26.90 38.56
C TYR A 179 -35.36 -26.10 37.33
N GLN A 180 -35.21 -26.78 36.19
CA GLN A 180 -36.23 -27.19 35.21
C GLN A 180 -37.07 -26.18 34.40
N LYS A 181 -36.75 -26.19 33.10
CA LYS A 181 -37.60 -26.64 31.97
C LYS A 181 -38.56 -25.61 31.35
N GLY A 182 -38.17 -25.15 30.15
CA GLY A 182 -39.07 -24.57 29.15
C GLY A 182 -38.40 -24.61 27.78
N LYS A 183 -39.06 -25.23 26.80
CA LYS A 183 -38.60 -25.53 25.44
C LYS A 183 -38.33 -24.27 24.60
N GLY A 184 -37.32 -24.33 23.72
CA GLY A 184 -37.21 -23.50 22.53
C GLY A 184 -35.78 -23.34 22.02
N GLY A 185 -35.51 -23.75 20.78
CA GLY A 185 -34.28 -23.41 20.06
C GLY A 185 -33.41 -24.60 19.66
N ILE A 186 -33.76 -25.26 18.55
CA ILE A 186 -32.75 -25.96 17.75
C ILE A 186 -32.15 -24.91 16.82
N GLU A 187 -31.05 -24.30 17.24
CA GLU A 187 -30.17 -23.52 16.37
C GLU A 187 -28.71 -23.95 16.58
N ASN A 188 -28.02 -24.13 15.45
CA ASN A 188 -26.58 -23.91 15.27
C ASN A 188 -25.55 -24.91 15.83
N THR A 189 -25.73 -26.21 15.57
CA THR A 189 -24.61 -27.19 15.65
C THR A 189 -24.01 -27.57 14.29
N PHE A 190 -24.65 -27.25 13.16
CA PHE A 190 -24.21 -27.76 11.84
C PHE A 190 -23.22 -26.86 11.08
N MET A 191 -23.09 -25.57 11.41
CA MET A 191 -22.21 -24.64 10.68
C MET A 191 -20.74 -24.66 11.13
N ASN A 192 -20.43 -25.12 12.35
CA ASN A 192 -19.07 -25.09 12.90
C ASN A 192 -18.18 -26.30 12.53
N THR A 193 -18.75 -27.36 11.97
CA THR A 193 -18.00 -28.57 11.56
C THR A 193 -17.43 -28.48 10.15
N ILE A 194 -18.04 -27.68 9.25
CA ILE A 194 -17.61 -27.55 7.84
C ILE A 194 -16.31 -26.74 7.72
N GLY A 195 -16.11 -25.71 8.54
CA GLY A 195 -14.87 -24.92 8.58
C GLY A 195 -13.66 -25.75 9.02
N ARG A 196 -13.80 -26.54 10.10
CA ARG A 196 -12.74 -27.40 10.64
C ARG A 196 -12.29 -28.49 9.66
N LYS A 197 -13.20 -29.02 8.84
CA LYS A 197 -12.87 -30.06 7.84
C LYS A 197 -12.07 -29.49 6.67
N LYS A 198 -12.43 -28.29 6.19
CA LYS A 198 -11.68 -27.57 5.14
C LYS A 198 -10.30 -27.12 5.64
N GLU A 199 -10.22 -26.68 6.89
CA GLU A 199 -8.95 -26.26 7.51
C GLU A 199 -7.98 -27.43 7.71
N ARG A 200 -8.49 -28.59 8.17
CA ARG A 200 -7.71 -29.84 8.20
C ARG A 200 -7.27 -30.29 6.82
N GLN A 201 -8.11 -30.11 5.79
CA GLN A 201 -7.75 -30.45 4.42
C GLN A 201 -6.61 -29.55 3.89
N ILE A 202 -6.63 -28.26 4.22
CA ILE A 202 -5.54 -27.33 3.86
C ILE A 202 -4.26 -27.64 4.63
N GLN A 203 -4.35 -27.98 5.92
CA GLN A 203 -3.19 -28.43 6.70
C GLN A 203 -2.62 -29.74 6.16
N GLN A 204 -3.47 -30.68 5.75
CA GLN A 204 -3.05 -31.90 5.06
C GLN A 204 -2.39 -31.61 3.71
N LEU A 205 -2.85 -30.59 2.98
CA LEU A 205 -2.22 -30.17 1.72
C LEU A 205 -0.87 -29.50 1.98
N ARG A 206 -0.73 -28.64 3.00
CA ARG A 206 0.57 -28.09 3.44
C ARG A 206 1.56 -29.21 3.78
N ALA A 207 1.13 -30.20 4.56
CA ALA A 207 1.96 -31.34 4.95
C ALA A 207 2.31 -32.27 3.78
N LYS A 208 1.43 -32.39 2.77
CA LYS A 208 1.65 -33.24 1.59
C LYS A 208 2.50 -32.60 0.50
N LEU A 209 2.49 -31.27 0.41
CA LEU A 209 3.16 -30.53 -0.65
C LEU A 209 4.54 -30.03 -0.26
N HIS A 210 4.99 -30.35 0.96
CA HIS A 210 6.32 -30.02 1.47
C HIS A 210 6.73 -28.57 1.14
N THR A 211 5.78 -27.61 1.21
CA THR A 211 6.04 -26.17 1.03
C THR A 211 6.79 -25.57 2.24
N GLU A 212 7.71 -26.38 2.76
CA GLU A 212 8.56 -26.31 3.94
C GLU A 212 7.94 -26.60 5.32
N GLU A 213 8.73 -27.39 6.09
CA GLU A 213 8.87 -27.32 7.54
C GLU A 213 9.00 -25.86 7.99
N GLU A 214 8.67 -25.59 9.24
CA GLU A 214 8.74 -24.26 9.84
C GLU A 214 10.22 -23.78 9.94
N ILE A 215 10.82 -23.39 8.81
CA ILE A 215 12.18 -22.84 8.79
C ILE A 215 12.10 -21.43 9.38
N HIS A 216 12.51 -21.33 10.64
CA HIS A 216 12.56 -20.08 11.38
C HIS A 216 13.80 -19.28 10.99
N TRP A 217 13.72 -18.61 9.83
CA TRP A 217 14.73 -17.66 9.37
C TRP A 217 14.87 -16.50 10.35
N VAL A 218 16.11 -16.12 10.63
CA VAL A 218 16.44 -14.91 11.38
C VAL A 218 16.25 -13.68 10.49
N ASP A 219 15.63 -12.63 11.04
CA ASP A 219 15.41 -11.34 10.39
C ASP A 219 16.73 -10.57 10.26
N HIS A 220 17.06 -10.14 9.04
CA HIS A 220 18.30 -9.43 8.74
C HIS A 220 18.29 -7.96 9.16
N SER A 221 17.10 -7.38 9.39
CA SER A 221 16.93 -5.96 9.75
C SER A 221 17.13 -5.69 11.24
N LYS A 222 17.11 -6.74 12.07
CA LYS A 222 17.18 -6.68 13.52
C LYS A 222 18.49 -7.28 14.03
N THR A 223 18.86 -6.92 15.25
CA THR A 223 19.94 -7.57 16.01
C THR A 223 19.52 -8.98 16.46
N LEU A 224 20.47 -9.78 16.93
CA LEU A 224 20.18 -11.10 17.51
C LEU A 224 19.29 -11.01 18.76
N ARG A 225 19.50 -9.97 19.58
CA ARG A 225 18.83 -9.81 20.88
C ARG A 225 17.38 -9.38 20.77
N GLU A 226 17.06 -8.48 19.84
CA GLU A 226 15.68 -8.08 19.51
C GLU A 226 14.83 -9.26 19.02
N GLN A 227 15.47 -10.32 18.53
CA GLN A 227 14.83 -11.56 18.08
C GLN A 227 14.83 -12.66 19.14
N ASN A 228 15.18 -12.32 20.39
CA ASN A 228 15.26 -13.22 21.52
C ASN A 228 16.22 -14.41 21.29
N ILE A 229 17.37 -14.15 20.64
CA ILE A 229 18.44 -15.15 20.43
C ILE A 229 19.50 -14.98 21.52
N GLY A 230 19.49 -15.91 22.47
CA GLY A 230 20.37 -15.88 23.64
C GLY A 230 21.81 -16.26 23.34
N ASP A 231 22.72 -15.95 24.27
CA ASP A 231 24.19 -16.14 24.17
C ASP A 231 24.60 -17.60 23.86
N ASN A 232 23.83 -18.56 24.38
CA ASN A 232 24.10 -19.99 24.24
C ASN A 232 23.34 -20.65 23.08
N GLU A 233 22.57 -19.93 22.29
CA GLU A 233 21.79 -20.53 21.22
C GLU A 233 22.65 -20.93 20.02
N GLU A 234 22.32 -22.07 19.41
CA GLU A 234 22.95 -22.55 18.18
C GLU A 234 22.09 -22.20 16.98
N LEU A 235 22.69 -21.57 15.98
CA LEU A 235 22.04 -21.22 14.73
C LEU A 235 22.64 -22.04 13.58
N THR A 236 21.81 -22.40 12.61
CA THR A 236 22.28 -23.13 11.43
C THR A 236 22.42 -22.16 10.26
N LEU A 237 23.61 -22.11 9.67
CA LEU A 237 23.84 -21.36 8.44
C LEU A 237 23.16 -22.10 7.30
N ARG A 238 22.26 -21.44 6.57
CA ARG A 238 21.63 -21.98 5.37
C ARG A 238 21.59 -20.94 4.27
N ARG A 239 21.58 -21.43 3.03
CA ARG A 239 21.35 -20.58 1.87
C ARG A 239 19.87 -20.20 1.77
N LYS A 240 19.59 -18.90 1.70
CA LYS A 240 18.24 -18.31 1.64
C LYS A 240 17.87 -17.86 0.23
N PHE A 241 18.82 -17.30 -0.53
CA PHE A 241 18.59 -16.82 -1.89
C PHE A 241 19.39 -17.64 -2.90
N PHE A 242 18.75 -17.94 -4.02
CA PHE A 242 19.32 -18.76 -5.11
C PHE A 242 19.64 -17.88 -6.31
N PHE A 243 20.56 -16.94 -6.14
CA PHE A 243 20.83 -15.91 -7.15
C PHE A 243 21.94 -16.32 -8.13
N SER A 244 23.10 -16.74 -7.62
CA SER A 244 24.31 -17.01 -8.41
C SER A 244 24.53 -18.49 -8.77
N ASP A 245 23.47 -19.31 -8.78
CA ASP A 245 23.57 -20.76 -9.04
C ASP A 245 24.15 -21.14 -10.39
N THR A 246 24.09 -20.26 -11.37
CA THR A 246 24.66 -20.48 -12.71
C THR A 246 26.19 -20.63 -12.68
N ASN A 247 26.86 -20.03 -11.69
CA ASN A 247 28.31 -19.88 -11.62
C ASN A 247 28.94 -20.60 -10.41
N VAL A 248 28.36 -21.72 -9.94
CA VAL A 248 29.08 -22.57 -8.98
C VAL A 248 30.38 -23.01 -9.63
N ASP A 249 31.52 -22.55 -9.09
CA ASP A 249 32.82 -22.84 -9.67
C ASP A 249 33.01 -24.36 -9.67
N THR A 250 32.87 -24.96 -10.85
CA THR A 250 33.03 -26.41 -11.05
C THR A 250 34.43 -26.90 -10.68
N ARG A 251 35.36 -25.98 -10.37
CA ARG A 251 36.70 -26.23 -9.87
C ARG A 251 36.75 -26.43 -8.34
N ASP A 252 35.70 -26.11 -7.59
CA ASP A 252 35.59 -26.37 -6.14
C ASP A 252 34.71 -27.62 -5.87
N PRO A 253 35.32 -28.77 -5.53
CA PRO A 253 34.60 -30.00 -5.24
C PRO A 253 33.66 -29.91 -4.03
N VAL A 254 33.93 -29.02 -3.07
CA VAL A 254 33.12 -28.85 -1.86
C VAL A 254 31.83 -28.14 -2.20
N GLN A 255 31.90 -27.02 -2.93
CA GLN A 255 30.71 -26.29 -3.38
C GLN A 255 29.84 -27.13 -4.29
N LEU A 256 30.44 -27.86 -5.25
CA LEU A 256 29.71 -28.75 -6.13
C LEU A 256 29.01 -29.88 -5.36
N ASN A 257 29.67 -30.45 -4.35
CA ASN A 257 29.07 -31.50 -3.53
C ASN A 257 27.92 -30.97 -2.67
N LEU A 258 28.04 -29.77 -2.10
CA LEU A 258 26.97 -29.13 -1.35
C LEU A 258 25.76 -28.82 -2.24
N LEU A 259 25.99 -28.30 -3.45
CA LEU A 259 24.94 -28.07 -4.43
C LEU A 259 24.24 -29.39 -4.81
N TYR A 260 25.00 -30.46 -5.06
CA TYR A 260 24.45 -31.77 -5.36
C TYR A 260 23.55 -32.30 -4.24
N ILE A 261 24.02 -32.28 -2.98
CA ILE A 261 23.23 -32.74 -1.83
C ILE A 261 21.93 -31.94 -1.74
N GLN A 262 22.00 -30.63 -1.94
CA GLN A 262 20.84 -29.75 -1.93
C GLN A 262 19.84 -30.07 -3.05
N CYS A 263 20.31 -30.21 -4.28
CA CYS A 263 19.50 -30.58 -5.44
C CYS A 263 18.81 -31.93 -5.24
N ARG A 264 19.58 -32.93 -4.77
CA ARG A 264 19.07 -34.28 -4.49
C ARG A 264 17.97 -34.25 -3.44
N ASP A 265 18.23 -33.62 -2.30
CA ASP A 265 17.26 -33.51 -1.22
C ASP A 265 16.01 -32.74 -1.64
N GLY A 266 16.17 -31.68 -2.44
CA GLY A 266 15.05 -30.90 -3.00
C GLY A 266 14.15 -31.75 -3.90
N VAL A 267 14.73 -32.60 -4.75
CA VAL A 267 13.98 -33.53 -5.61
C VAL A 267 13.27 -34.60 -4.77
N LEU A 268 13.98 -35.28 -3.86
CA LEU A 268 13.42 -36.36 -3.04
C LEU A 268 12.29 -35.88 -2.12
N ARG A 269 12.42 -34.66 -1.58
CA ARG A 269 11.40 -34.03 -0.73
C ARG A 269 10.23 -33.43 -1.53
N GLY A 270 10.33 -33.37 -2.86
CA GLY A 270 9.29 -32.82 -3.73
C GLY A 270 9.25 -31.29 -3.78
N LEU A 271 10.32 -30.61 -3.33
CA LEU A 271 10.50 -29.17 -3.50
C LEU A 271 10.71 -28.79 -4.98
N HIS A 272 11.36 -29.68 -5.73
CA HIS A 272 11.54 -29.56 -7.18
C HIS A 272 10.72 -30.64 -7.90
N PRO A 273 9.49 -30.33 -8.30
CA PRO A 273 8.67 -31.25 -9.10
C PRO A 273 9.40 -31.60 -10.40
N VAL A 274 9.59 -32.89 -10.63
CA VAL A 274 10.26 -33.43 -11.81
C VAL A 274 9.32 -34.34 -12.59
N SER A 275 9.48 -34.36 -13.91
CA SER A 275 8.78 -35.34 -14.74
C SER A 275 9.28 -36.75 -14.43
N ARG A 276 8.48 -37.75 -14.79
CA ARG A 276 8.86 -39.17 -14.67
C ARG A 276 10.21 -39.45 -15.31
N ASP A 277 10.45 -38.93 -16.51
CA ASP A 277 11.69 -39.19 -17.27
C ASP A 277 12.89 -38.50 -16.63
N THR A 278 12.74 -37.27 -16.15
CA THR A 278 13.80 -36.56 -15.43
C THR A 278 14.13 -37.24 -14.10
N ALA A 279 13.12 -37.74 -13.38
CA ALA A 279 13.34 -38.49 -12.14
C ALA A 279 14.16 -39.77 -12.36
N ILE A 280 13.93 -40.49 -13.46
CA ILE A 280 14.72 -41.68 -13.84
C ILE A 280 16.19 -41.30 -14.07
N LYS A 281 16.44 -40.23 -14.85
CA LYS A 281 17.81 -39.76 -15.15
C LYS A 281 18.56 -39.30 -13.89
N LEU A 282 17.89 -38.56 -13.01
CA LEU A 282 18.46 -38.13 -11.73
C LEU A 282 18.76 -39.33 -10.83
N ALA A 283 17.85 -40.31 -10.73
CA ALA A 283 18.08 -41.53 -9.96
C ALA A 283 19.27 -42.34 -10.51
N ALA A 284 19.43 -42.44 -11.83
CA ALA A 284 20.57 -43.11 -12.46
C ALA A 284 21.90 -42.39 -12.16
N LEU A 285 21.93 -41.05 -12.25
CA LEU A 285 23.09 -40.25 -11.86
C LEU A 285 23.43 -40.42 -10.38
N GLN A 286 22.43 -40.46 -9.49
CA GLN A 286 22.63 -40.72 -8.06
C GLN A 286 23.24 -42.10 -7.80
N CYS A 287 22.80 -43.14 -8.53
CA CYS A 287 23.42 -44.47 -8.47
C CYS A 287 24.89 -44.44 -8.91
N TYR A 288 25.22 -43.71 -9.98
CA TYR A 288 26.60 -43.56 -10.44
C TYR A 288 27.46 -42.81 -9.39
N ILE A 289 26.91 -41.80 -8.73
CA ILE A 289 27.61 -41.03 -7.69
C ILE A 289 27.88 -41.89 -6.43
N GLU A 290 26.94 -42.75 -6.05
CA GLU A 290 27.01 -43.56 -4.84
C GLU A 290 27.81 -44.86 -5.03
N TYR A 291 27.65 -45.50 -6.19
CA TYR A 291 28.20 -46.85 -6.44
C TYR A 291 29.25 -46.91 -7.57
N GLY A 292 29.50 -45.81 -8.29
CA GLY A 292 30.47 -45.77 -9.39
C GLY A 292 29.90 -46.31 -10.73
N PRO A 293 30.77 -46.70 -11.69
CA PRO A 293 30.34 -47.30 -12.96
C PRO A 293 29.51 -48.57 -12.77
N PHE A 294 28.60 -48.85 -13.70
CA PHE A 294 27.74 -50.03 -13.62
C PHE A 294 28.53 -51.33 -13.88
N GLU A 295 28.49 -52.28 -12.94
CA GLU A 295 29.11 -53.60 -13.11
C GLU A 295 28.04 -54.71 -13.06
N GLU A 296 27.97 -55.54 -14.13
CA GLU A 296 27.04 -56.65 -14.22
C GLU A 296 27.35 -57.75 -13.18
N GLY A 297 26.70 -57.67 -12.02
CA GLY A 297 26.83 -58.66 -10.95
C GLY A 297 26.63 -58.09 -9.54
N ILE A 298 27.02 -56.82 -9.33
CA ILE A 298 27.02 -56.14 -8.04
C ILE A 298 25.71 -55.34 -7.87
N GLN A 299 25.35 -54.48 -8.82
CA GLN A 299 24.12 -53.68 -8.76
C GLN A 299 22.95 -54.38 -9.47
N ARG A 300 22.35 -55.39 -8.83
CA ARG A 300 21.14 -56.09 -9.36
C ARG A 300 19.81 -55.45 -8.99
N ASN A 301 19.76 -54.66 -7.92
CA ASN A 301 18.53 -54.04 -7.43
C ASN A 301 18.83 -52.66 -6.83
N VAL A 302 17.99 -51.67 -7.12
CA VAL A 302 18.11 -50.28 -6.64
C VAL A 302 16.92 -49.96 -5.75
N ASP A 303 17.18 -49.37 -4.58
CA ASP A 303 16.09 -48.96 -3.68
C ASP A 303 15.42 -47.68 -4.18
N ALA A 304 14.33 -47.86 -4.94
CA ALA A 304 13.54 -46.76 -5.48
C ALA A 304 13.02 -45.78 -4.40
N LYS A 305 12.94 -46.19 -3.13
CA LYS A 305 12.42 -45.35 -2.05
C LYS A 305 13.35 -44.18 -1.69
N ASN A 306 14.66 -44.35 -1.87
CA ASN A 306 15.67 -43.34 -1.53
C ASN A 306 16.21 -42.58 -2.75
N LEU A 307 15.86 -43.04 -3.96
CA LEU A 307 16.31 -42.47 -5.24
C LEU A 307 15.23 -41.65 -5.96
N LEU A 308 13.95 -41.93 -5.68
CA LEU A 308 12.83 -41.25 -6.33
C LEU A 308 12.01 -40.40 -5.37
N PRO A 309 11.40 -39.30 -5.86
CA PRO A 309 10.36 -38.57 -5.13
C PRO A 309 9.24 -39.48 -4.62
N LYS A 310 8.60 -39.10 -3.51
CA LYS A 310 7.51 -39.88 -2.86
C LYS A 310 6.33 -40.21 -3.80
N GLU A 311 6.12 -39.39 -4.83
CA GLU A 311 5.11 -39.61 -5.87
C GLU A 311 5.43 -40.77 -6.82
N TYR A 312 6.71 -41.04 -7.07
CA TYR A 312 7.18 -42.10 -7.98
C TYR A 312 7.74 -43.33 -7.24
N SER A 313 8.01 -43.22 -5.93
CA SER A 313 8.59 -44.32 -5.13
C SER A 313 7.74 -45.59 -5.05
N ARG A 314 6.44 -45.51 -5.36
CA ARG A 314 5.53 -46.68 -5.39
C ARG A 314 5.52 -47.42 -6.73
N ALA A 315 6.11 -46.86 -7.78
CA ALA A 315 6.10 -47.43 -9.11
C ALA A 315 7.32 -48.32 -9.36
N LYS A 316 7.25 -49.59 -8.95
CA LYS A 316 8.34 -50.59 -9.11
C LYS A 316 8.82 -50.76 -10.57
N GLU A 317 7.99 -50.44 -11.55
CA GLU A 317 8.36 -50.48 -12.97
C GLU A 317 9.52 -49.53 -13.32
N LEU A 318 9.71 -48.45 -12.54
CA LEU A 318 10.76 -47.45 -12.76
C LEU A 318 12.16 -47.97 -12.45
N GLU A 319 12.31 -48.95 -11.57
CA GLU A 319 13.60 -49.52 -11.18
C GLU A 319 14.36 -50.07 -12.40
N LYS A 320 13.64 -50.72 -13.33
CA LYS A 320 14.22 -51.25 -14.57
C LYS A 320 14.72 -50.14 -15.49
N ASN A 321 13.98 -49.04 -15.59
CA ASN A 321 14.36 -47.90 -16.42
C ASN A 321 15.55 -47.15 -15.84
N ILE A 322 15.64 -47.05 -14.51
CA ILE A 322 16.81 -46.46 -13.82
C ILE A 322 18.06 -47.29 -14.09
N ILE A 323 17.97 -48.62 -13.99
CA ILE A 323 19.10 -49.51 -14.28
C ILE A 323 19.52 -49.41 -15.75
N GLN A 324 18.56 -49.32 -16.68
CA GLN A 324 18.85 -49.15 -18.10
C GLN A 324 19.61 -47.85 -18.36
N GLU A 325 19.15 -46.73 -17.80
CA GLU A 325 19.83 -45.45 -17.97
C GLU A 325 21.20 -45.45 -17.28
N TYR A 326 21.30 -46.07 -16.10
CA TYR A 326 22.56 -46.17 -15.34
C TYR A 326 23.64 -46.97 -16.09
N ARG A 327 23.26 -48.00 -16.85
CA ARG A 327 24.19 -48.77 -17.72
C ARG A 327 24.82 -47.93 -18.82
N GLU A 328 24.10 -46.93 -19.30
CA GLU A 328 24.53 -46.10 -20.42
C GLU A 328 25.41 -44.93 -19.98
N LEU A 329 25.49 -44.65 -18.67
CA LEU A 329 26.32 -43.58 -18.11
C LEU A 329 27.78 -44.02 -17.97
N ILE A 330 28.68 -43.29 -18.63
CA ILE A 330 30.13 -43.44 -18.51
C ILE A 330 30.73 -42.05 -18.30
N TYR A 331 31.47 -41.87 -17.19
CA TYR A 331 32.17 -40.63 -16.87
C TYR A 331 33.63 -40.92 -16.49
N GLU A 332 34.56 -40.17 -17.09
CA GLU A 332 36.00 -40.26 -16.80
C GLU A 332 36.38 -39.49 -15.53
N ASP A 333 35.65 -38.41 -15.21
CA ASP A 333 35.86 -37.57 -14.03
C ASP A 333 34.81 -37.86 -12.95
N SER A 334 35.27 -38.04 -11.71
CA SER A 334 34.43 -38.26 -10.52
C SER A 334 33.50 -37.09 -10.18
N ALA A 335 33.82 -35.86 -10.62
CA ALA A 335 32.99 -34.68 -10.39
C ALA A 335 31.91 -34.47 -11.48
N ALA A 336 32.14 -34.98 -12.69
CA ALA A 336 31.23 -34.86 -13.83
C ALA A 336 29.78 -35.33 -13.55
N PRO A 337 29.51 -36.49 -12.90
CA PRO A 337 28.13 -36.91 -12.65
C PRO A 337 27.40 -36.00 -11.66
N LYS A 338 28.10 -35.44 -10.65
CA LYS A 338 27.51 -34.44 -9.73
C LYS A 338 27.18 -33.15 -10.47
N LYS A 339 28.05 -32.70 -11.37
CA LYS A 339 27.80 -31.55 -12.24
C LYS A 339 26.58 -31.78 -13.13
N LYS A 340 26.49 -32.94 -13.80
CA LYS A 340 25.34 -33.28 -14.64
C LYS A 340 24.02 -33.35 -13.86
N TYR A 341 24.06 -33.87 -12.63
CA TYR A 341 22.89 -33.87 -11.74
C TYR A 341 22.42 -32.44 -11.45
N CYS A 342 23.35 -31.56 -11.09
CA CYS A 342 23.04 -30.16 -10.80
C CYS A 342 22.52 -29.41 -12.03
N GLU A 343 23.15 -29.57 -13.20
CA GLU A 343 22.70 -28.98 -14.48
C GLU A 343 21.26 -29.40 -14.82
N LEU A 344 20.93 -30.69 -14.63
CA LEU A 344 19.60 -31.21 -14.92
C LEU A 344 18.56 -30.60 -13.96
N CYS A 345 18.89 -30.45 -12.67
CA CYS A 345 18.04 -29.74 -11.72
C CYS A 345 17.90 -28.26 -12.06
N GLN A 346 18.98 -27.58 -12.45
CA GLN A 346 18.98 -26.17 -12.84
C GLN A 346 18.15 -25.87 -14.09
N SER A 347 18.04 -26.84 -15.00
CA SER A 347 17.19 -26.71 -16.18
C SER A 347 15.68 -26.73 -15.88
N LEU A 348 15.29 -27.06 -14.63
CA LEU A 348 13.89 -27.10 -14.24
C LEU A 348 13.36 -25.68 -14.03
N PRO A 349 12.15 -25.35 -14.53
CA PRO A 349 11.53 -24.04 -14.29
C PRO A 349 11.18 -23.81 -12.81
N THR A 350 11.17 -24.87 -12.00
CA THR A 350 10.92 -24.85 -10.56
C THR A 350 12.20 -24.79 -9.73
N TYR A 351 13.36 -24.72 -10.37
CA TYR A 351 14.65 -24.59 -9.71
C TYR A 351 14.82 -23.21 -9.08
N GLY A 352 15.33 -23.15 -7.85
CA GLY A 352 15.50 -21.89 -7.12
C GLY A 352 14.18 -21.17 -6.79
N VAL A 353 13.03 -21.82 -6.96
CA VAL A 353 11.71 -21.27 -6.66
C VAL A 353 11.31 -21.62 -5.22
N SER A 354 10.99 -20.60 -4.42
CA SER A 354 10.36 -20.77 -3.10
C SER A 354 8.85 -20.79 -3.25
N PHE A 355 8.20 -21.88 -2.83
CA PHE A 355 6.76 -22.07 -2.98
C PHE A 355 5.98 -21.76 -1.70
N PHE A 356 4.92 -20.97 -1.84
CA PHE A 356 3.99 -20.64 -0.77
C PHE A 356 2.58 -21.14 -1.11
N LEU A 357 1.93 -21.83 -0.17
CA LEU A 357 0.54 -22.24 -0.35
C LEU A 357 -0.40 -21.06 -0.07
N VAL A 358 -1.07 -20.59 -1.12
CA VAL A 358 -1.99 -19.46 -1.08
C VAL A 358 -3.39 -19.87 -1.52
N LYS A 359 -4.40 -19.05 -1.20
CA LYS A 359 -5.75 -19.22 -1.75
C LYS A 359 -6.10 -18.05 -2.65
N GLU A 360 -6.33 -18.33 -3.92
CA GLU A 360 -6.80 -17.33 -4.89
C GLU A 360 -8.32 -17.39 -5.01
N LYS A 361 -8.95 -16.23 -5.23
CA LYS A 361 -10.37 -16.15 -5.59
C LYS A 361 -10.50 -16.37 -7.09
N MET A 362 -11.34 -17.33 -7.51
CA MET A 362 -11.59 -17.51 -8.94
C MET A 362 -12.32 -16.30 -9.52
N PRO A 363 -11.91 -15.78 -10.69
CA PRO A 363 -12.66 -14.73 -11.38
C PRO A 363 -14.07 -15.25 -11.72
N GLY A 364 -15.09 -14.44 -11.43
CA GLY A 364 -16.50 -14.78 -11.68
C GLY A 364 -17.13 -15.82 -10.74
N LYS A 365 -16.42 -16.34 -9.72
CA LYS A 365 -16.98 -17.28 -8.73
C LYS A 365 -16.51 -16.92 -7.32
N ASN A 366 -17.42 -16.88 -6.34
CA ASN A 366 -17.06 -16.62 -4.95
C ASN A 366 -16.51 -17.89 -4.24
N LYS A 367 -15.52 -18.53 -4.87
CA LYS A 367 -14.85 -19.74 -4.38
C LYS A 367 -13.34 -19.51 -4.34
N LEU A 368 -12.76 -19.77 -3.17
CA LEU A 368 -11.32 -19.80 -2.97
C LEU A 368 -10.77 -21.16 -3.38
N ILE A 369 -9.70 -21.15 -4.17
CA ILE A 369 -8.99 -22.35 -4.61
C ILE A 369 -7.55 -22.33 -4.10
N PRO A 370 -7.02 -23.46 -3.60
CA PRO A 370 -5.63 -23.56 -3.22
C PRO A 370 -4.74 -23.47 -4.46
N ARG A 371 -3.65 -22.72 -4.33
CA ARG A 371 -2.67 -22.50 -5.38
C ARG A 371 -1.28 -22.35 -4.77
N LEU A 372 -0.24 -22.66 -5.54
CA LEU A 372 1.12 -22.33 -5.15
C LEU A 372 1.54 -21.00 -5.77
N LEU A 373 2.12 -20.13 -4.95
CA LEU A 373 2.83 -18.94 -5.38
C LEU A 373 4.33 -19.22 -5.27
N GLY A 374 5.00 -19.32 -6.40
CA GLY A 374 6.45 -19.46 -6.48
C GLY A 374 7.12 -18.09 -6.61
N VAL A 375 8.24 -17.89 -5.93
CA VAL A 375 9.10 -16.70 -6.08
C VAL A 375 10.53 -17.18 -6.36
N ASN A 376 11.14 -16.71 -7.43
CA ASN A 376 12.57 -16.92 -7.72
C ASN A 376 13.27 -15.58 -8.00
N LYS A 377 14.52 -15.63 -8.49
CA LYS A 377 15.34 -14.45 -8.77
C LYS A 377 14.88 -13.61 -9.98
N GLU A 378 14.02 -14.15 -10.84
CA GLU A 378 13.62 -13.52 -12.11
C GLU A 378 12.13 -13.15 -12.12
N SER A 379 11.29 -13.92 -11.45
CA SER A 379 9.84 -13.85 -11.54
C SER A 379 9.11 -14.34 -10.29
N VAL A 380 7.86 -13.90 -10.18
CA VAL A 380 6.83 -14.50 -9.35
C VAL A 380 5.93 -15.33 -10.25
N MET A 381 5.68 -16.58 -9.88
CA MET A 381 4.90 -17.52 -10.69
C MET A 381 3.73 -18.13 -9.93
N ARG A 382 2.62 -18.31 -10.62
CA ARG A 382 1.45 -19.02 -10.14
C ARG A 382 1.51 -20.46 -10.63
N VAL A 383 1.47 -21.41 -9.71
CA VAL A 383 1.68 -22.83 -9.99
C VAL A 383 0.51 -23.67 -9.50
N ASP A 384 0.08 -24.66 -10.29
CA ASP A 384 -0.97 -25.58 -9.91
C ASP A 384 -0.57 -26.43 -8.69
N GLU A 385 -1.51 -26.63 -7.76
CA GLU A 385 -1.23 -27.36 -6.53
C GLU A 385 -0.90 -28.83 -6.79
N ARG A 386 -1.60 -29.47 -7.75
CA ARG A 386 -1.56 -30.91 -7.98
C ARG A 386 -0.62 -31.28 -9.12
N THR A 387 -0.68 -30.56 -10.24
CA THR A 387 0.16 -30.87 -11.41
C THR A 387 1.52 -30.17 -11.34
N LYS A 388 1.68 -29.20 -10.44
CA LYS A 388 2.89 -28.36 -10.33
C LYS A 388 3.26 -27.63 -11.63
N ALA A 389 2.31 -27.51 -12.56
CA ALA A 389 2.49 -26.79 -13.81
C ALA A 389 2.42 -25.27 -13.54
N VAL A 390 3.32 -24.52 -14.17
CA VAL A 390 3.30 -23.05 -14.15
C VAL A 390 2.08 -22.58 -14.95
N LEU A 391 1.16 -21.90 -14.28
CA LEU A 391 -0.07 -21.37 -14.88
C LEU A 391 0.12 -19.95 -15.39
N LYS A 392 0.96 -19.17 -14.70
CA LYS A 392 1.28 -17.80 -15.06
C LYS A 392 2.60 -17.41 -14.42
N GLU A 393 3.34 -16.56 -15.09
CA GLU A 393 4.62 -16.03 -14.62
C GLU A 393 4.62 -14.51 -14.80
N TRP A 394 5.18 -13.81 -13.82
CA TRP A 394 5.31 -12.37 -13.78
C TRP A 394 6.76 -12.02 -13.45
N PRO A 395 7.52 -11.42 -14.40
CA PRO A 395 8.86 -10.94 -14.12
C PRO A 395 8.89 -9.98 -12.91
N LEU A 396 9.93 -10.07 -12.08
CA LEU A 396 10.09 -9.19 -10.92
C LEU A 396 10.18 -7.71 -11.31
N GLU A 397 10.68 -7.41 -12.51
CA GLU A 397 10.75 -6.05 -13.06
C GLU A 397 9.37 -5.41 -13.27
N GLN A 398 8.32 -6.22 -13.46
CA GLN A 398 6.95 -5.75 -13.62
C GLN A 398 6.25 -5.53 -12.28
N VAL A 399 6.83 -5.96 -11.17
CA VAL A 399 6.26 -5.79 -9.83
C VAL A 399 6.56 -4.37 -9.36
N ARG A 400 5.54 -3.50 -9.36
CA ARG A 400 5.69 -2.10 -8.94
C ARG A 400 5.68 -1.97 -7.42
N ARG A 401 4.78 -2.69 -6.75
CA ARG A 401 4.67 -2.71 -5.28
C ARG A 401 3.99 -4.00 -4.81
N TRP A 402 4.22 -4.35 -3.55
CA TRP A 402 3.50 -5.41 -2.87
C TRP A 402 2.98 -4.92 -1.52
N ALA A 403 1.86 -5.48 -1.08
CA ALA A 403 1.27 -5.21 0.22
C ALA A 403 1.03 -6.54 0.94
N ALA A 404 1.61 -6.66 2.13
CA ALA A 404 1.41 -7.79 3.03
C ALA A 404 0.48 -7.39 4.16
N SER A 405 -0.47 -8.28 4.48
CA SER A 405 -1.31 -8.22 5.67
C SER A 405 -1.27 -9.59 6.36
N TYR A 406 -1.77 -9.66 7.59
CA TYR A 406 -1.80 -10.89 8.39
C TYR A 406 -2.67 -12.03 7.79
N LYS A 407 -3.50 -11.73 6.78
CA LYS A 407 -4.38 -12.70 6.09
C LYS A 407 -4.35 -12.63 4.57
N THR A 408 -3.75 -11.59 4.00
CA THR A 408 -3.77 -11.34 2.56
C THR A 408 -2.42 -10.86 2.08
N PHE A 409 -2.11 -11.17 0.83
CA PHE A 409 -0.94 -10.67 0.13
C PHE A 409 -1.38 -10.21 -1.26
N THR A 410 -0.95 -9.01 -1.65
CA THR A 410 -1.36 -8.38 -2.90
C THR A 410 -0.15 -7.90 -3.69
N LEU A 411 -0.11 -8.24 -4.97
CA LEU A 411 0.86 -7.74 -5.95
C LEU A 411 0.20 -6.73 -6.88
N ASP A 412 0.88 -5.60 -7.07
CA ASP A 412 0.54 -4.56 -8.03
C ASP A 412 1.61 -4.52 -9.12
N PHE A 413 1.16 -4.63 -10.36
CA PHE A 413 2.01 -4.63 -11.55
C PHE A 413 1.97 -3.27 -12.28
N GLY A 414 1.26 -2.27 -11.75
CA GLY A 414 1.06 -0.99 -12.44
C GLY A 414 0.48 -1.18 -13.84
N ASP A 415 1.08 -0.51 -14.83
CA ASP A 415 0.57 -0.45 -16.20
C ASP A 415 0.84 -1.75 -16.99
N TYR A 416 1.64 -2.68 -16.43
CA TYR A 416 1.91 -3.98 -17.08
C TYR A 416 0.70 -4.92 -17.05
N LYS A 417 -0.27 -4.69 -16.16
CA LYS A 417 -1.47 -5.52 -16.05
C LYS A 417 -2.60 -4.81 -15.32
N ASP A 418 -3.79 -4.87 -15.92
CA ASP A 418 -5.02 -4.45 -15.25
C ASP A 418 -5.33 -5.29 -13.99
N GLY A 419 -5.44 -4.56 -12.88
CA GLY A 419 -5.89 -5.06 -11.59
C GLY A 419 -4.85 -5.85 -10.79
N TYR A 420 -5.02 -5.78 -9.48
CA TYR A 420 -4.16 -6.42 -8.49
C TYR A 420 -4.27 -7.96 -8.52
N TYR A 421 -3.17 -8.64 -8.22
CA TYR A 421 -3.20 -10.05 -7.87
C TYR A 421 -3.21 -10.22 -6.35
N SER A 422 -4.40 -10.50 -5.81
CA SER A 422 -4.60 -10.69 -4.37
C SER A 422 -4.87 -12.14 -4.01
N VAL A 423 -4.18 -12.63 -2.98
CA VAL A 423 -4.32 -13.98 -2.44
C VAL A 423 -4.48 -13.95 -0.93
N GLN A 424 -5.13 -14.98 -0.37
CA GLN A 424 -5.18 -15.18 1.08
C GLN A 424 -4.03 -16.08 1.53
N THR A 425 -3.25 -15.59 2.48
CA THR A 425 -2.11 -16.29 3.08
C THR A 425 -1.82 -15.71 4.46
N LEU A 426 -1.26 -16.53 5.35
CA LEU A 426 -0.74 -16.08 6.65
C LEU A 426 0.75 -15.70 6.56
N GLU A 427 1.37 -15.95 5.41
CA GLU A 427 2.81 -15.80 5.18
C GLU A 427 3.12 -14.59 4.30
N GLY A 428 2.20 -13.61 4.24
CA GLY A 428 2.32 -12.42 3.39
C GLY A 428 3.61 -11.65 3.66
N GLU A 429 4.01 -11.51 4.94
CA GLU A 429 5.25 -10.85 5.32
C GLU A 429 6.49 -11.60 4.81
N ARG A 430 6.51 -12.94 4.92
CA ARG A 430 7.63 -13.77 4.44
C ARG A 430 7.79 -13.67 2.92
N ILE A 431 6.67 -13.70 2.20
CA ILE A 431 6.65 -13.53 0.74
C ILE A 431 7.20 -12.15 0.36
N GLY A 432 6.73 -11.10 1.05
CA GLY A 432 7.21 -9.73 0.83
C GLY A 432 8.71 -9.56 1.12
N GLN A 433 9.20 -10.14 2.22
CA GLN A 433 10.64 -10.12 2.56
C GLN A 433 11.50 -10.85 1.52
N LEU A 434 11.01 -11.97 0.99
CA LEU A 434 11.73 -12.73 -0.03
C LEU A 434 11.80 -11.96 -1.36
N ILE A 435 10.68 -11.38 -1.80
CA ILE A 435 10.63 -10.55 -3.02
C ILE A 435 11.56 -9.33 -2.85
N GLY A 436 11.45 -8.62 -1.72
CA GLY A 436 12.33 -7.48 -1.41
C GLY A 436 13.80 -7.86 -1.43
N GLY A 437 14.16 -9.00 -0.82
CA GLY A 437 15.54 -9.48 -0.82
C GLY A 437 16.08 -9.82 -2.20
N TYR A 438 15.29 -10.45 -3.08
CA TYR A 438 15.72 -10.68 -4.47
C TYR A 438 15.92 -9.36 -5.22
N ILE A 439 15.01 -8.39 -5.09
CA ILE A 439 15.12 -7.07 -5.72
C ILE A 439 16.35 -6.32 -5.21
N ASP A 440 16.62 -6.36 -3.90
CA ASP A 440 17.80 -5.71 -3.30
C ASP A 440 19.10 -6.30 -3.86
N ILE A 441 19.19 -7.62 -4.02
CA ILE A 441 20.34 -8.30 -4.63
C ILE A 441 20.52 -7.87 -6.09
N ILE A 442 19.44 -7.82 -6.87
CA ILE A 442 19.45 -7.37 -8.28
C ILE A 442 19.97 -5.94 -8.38
N LEU A 443 19.43 -5.02 -7.57
CA LEU A 443 19.81 -3.60 -7.57
C LEU A 443 21.26 -3.40 -7.10
N LYS A 444 21.69 -4.15 -6.08
CA LYS A 444 23.08 -4.08 -5.57
C LYS A 444 24.08 -4.53 -6.63
N LYS A 445 23.80 -5.62 -7.35
CA LYS A 445 24.67 -6.08 -8.45
C LYS A 445 24.65 -5.11 -9.64
N LYS A 446 23.51 -4.51 -9.98
CA LYS A 446 23.44 -3.48 -11.04
C LYS A 446 24.31 -2.26 -10.72
N ARG A 447 24.31 -1.79 -9.47
CA ARG A 447 25.19 -0.69 -9.02
C ARG A 447 26.68 -1.00 -9.11
N ILE A 448 27.08 -2.25 -8.89
CA ILE A 448 28.48 -2.68 -9.02
C ILE A 448 28.91 -2.64 -10.50
N VAL A 449 28.03 -3.02 -11.41
CA VAL A 449 28.27 -2.97 -12.87
C VAL A 449 28.36 -1.53 -13.38
N ASP A 450 27.51 -0.62 -12.89
CA ASP A 450 27.53 0.81 -13.31
C ASP A 450 28.77 1.57 -12.79
N HIS A 451 29.51 1.02 -11.81
CA HIS A 451 30.68 1.68 -11.20
C HIS A 451 32.03 1.25 -11.80
N THR A 452 32.07 0.39 -12.83
CA THR A 452 33.35 0.04 -13.48
C THR A 452 33.77 1.11 -14.48
N GLY A 453 34.30 2.21 -13.95
CA GLY A 453 34.88 3.32 -14.69
C GLY A 453 36.22 3.84 -14.15
N ILE A 454 36.76 3.33 -13.03
CA ILE A 454 38.15 3.55 -12.55
C ILE A 454 38.58 2.36 -11.65
N GLU A 455 39.83 1.94 -11.79
CA GLU A 455 40.46 0.70 -11.29
C GLU A 455 40.58 0.53 -9.76
N GLY A 456 40.40 -0.72 -9.30
CA GLY A 456 41.17 -1.35 -8.20
C GLY A 456 40.46 -1.60 -6.87
N ASP A 457 39.78 -2.75 -6.70
CA ASP A 457 40.18 -3.86 -5.78
C ASP A 457 39.06 -4.94 -5.62
N GLU A 458 39.48 -6.21 -5.71
CA GLU A 458 38.80 -7.51 -5.49
C GLU A 458 37.29 -7.69 -5.74
N GLY A 459 36.92 -8.16 -6.95
CA GLY A 459 35.57 -8.71 -7.22
C GLY A 459 35.24 -9.06 -8.68
N ALA A 460 36.12 -8.77 -9.63
CA ALA A 460 35.88 -9.03 -11.04
C ALA A 460 36.18 -10.49 -11.42
N THR A 461 35.18 -11.36 -11.33
CA THR A 461 35.11 -12.54 -12.19
C THR A 461 33.71 -12.72 -12.75
N MET A 462 33.68 -12.70 -14.09
CA MET A 462 32.69 -13.28 -15.00
C MET A 462 31.49 -12.40 -15.40
N VAL A 463 31.61 -11.92 -16.63
CA VAL A 463 30.59 -11.33 -17.52
C VAL A 463 29.43 -12.31 -17.72
N GLU A 464 28.19 -11.82 -17.69
CA GLU A 464 27.06 -12.44 -18.39
C GLU A 464 26.47 -11.46 -19.40
N ASP A 465 26.40 -11.91 -20.66
CA ASP A 465 25.52 -11.40 -21.71
C ASP A 465 24.11 -11.96 -21.45
N ILE A 466 23.08 -11.10 -21.45
CA ILE A 466 21.78 -11.30 -22.14
C ILE A 466 20.96 -10.00 -22.14
N VAL A 467 20.86 -9.44 -23.36
CA VAL A 467 19.73 -8.85 -24.09
C VAL A 467 18.90 -7.73 -23.42
N ALA A 468 19.23 -6.49 -23.78
CA ALA A 468 18.35 -5.33 -23.70
C ALA A 468 17.17 -5.43 -24.70
N PRO A 469 15.94 -5.00 -24.34
CA PRO A 469 14.90 -4.77 -25.34
C PRO A 469 15.26 -3.55 -26.20
N ALA A 470 15.31 -3.79 -27.51
CA ALA A 470 15.66 -2.83 -28.53
C ALA A 470 14.78 -1.56 -28.47
N ARG A 471 15.40 -0.40 -28.21
CA ARG A 471 14.90 0.90 -28.66
C ARG A 471 15.54 1.20 -30.00
N ALA A 472 14.71 1.33 -31.03
CA ALA A 472 15.13 1.75 -32.37
C ALA A 472 15.60 3.21 -32.32
N THR A 473 16.90 3.44 -32.55
CA THR A 473 17.45 4.77 -32.81
C THR A 473 17.40 5.00 -34.32
N LEU A 474 16.54 5.91 -34.77
CA LEU A 474 16.56 6.43 -36.13
C LEU A 474 17.81 7.30 -36.31
N LEU A 475 18.74 6.81 -37.13
CA LEU A 475 19.83 7.59 -37.70
C LEU A 475 19.27 8.45 -38.83
N ALA A 476 19.26 9.77 -38.65
CA ALA A 476 19.09 10.71 -39.76
C ALA A 476 20.46 11.07 -40.33
N HIS A 477 20.57 10.90 -41.64
CA HIS A 477 21.71 11.16 -42.49
C HIS A 477 22.24 12.61 -42.39
N SER A 478 23.56 12.77 -42.36
CA SER A 478 24.23 13.85 -43.07
C SER A 478 25.54 13.33 -43.69
N GLU A 479 25.75 13.66 -44.96
CA GLU A 479 26.80 13.17 -45.84
C GLU A 479 28.22 13.71 -45.52
N PRO A 480 29.28 13.07 -46.03
CA PRO A 480 30.66 13.28 -45.60
C PRO A 480 31.47 14.18 -46.55
N THR A 481 32.55 14.79 -46.06
CA THR A 481 33.77 15.04 -46.85
C THR A 481 35.03 15.06 -45.95
N PRO A 482 36.23 14.73 -46.49
CA PRO A 482 37.24 13.93 -45.80
C PRO A 482 38.52 14.73 -45.46
N ILE A 483 39.47 14.11 -44.74
CA ILE A 483 40.90 13.90 -45.16
C ILE A 483 41.85 13.66 -43.95
N ILE A 484 42.40 12.44 -43.95
CA ILE A 484 43.80 11.99 -43.74
C ILE A 484 44.48 12.11 -42.35
N ALA A 485 45.04 10.96 -41.97
CA ALA A 485 45.81 10.62 -40.78
C ALA A 485 47.29 11.07 -40.82
N GLN A 486 47.91 11.22 -39.63
CA GLN A 486 49.25 10.68 -39.34
C GLN A 486 49.65 10.79 -37.85
N GLU A 487 50.10 9.67 -37.30
CA GLU A 487 50.89 9.51 -36.07
C GLU A 487 52.41 9.73 -36.32
N PRO A 488 53.36 9.53 -35.37
CA PRO A 488 53.46 9.98 -33.96
C PRO A 488 54.91 10.43 -33.58
N GLY A 489 55.12 10.90 -32.33
CA GLY A 489 56.33 10.53 -31.55
C GLY A 489 57.24 11.64 -30.98
N GLY A 490 57.69 11.42 -29.73
CA GLY A 490 59.10 11.66 -29.35
C GLY A 490 59.47 12.72 -28.28
N THR A 491 59.48 12.31 -27.00
CA THR A 491 60.56 12.45 -25.98
C THR A 491 61.22 13.79 -25.55
N MET A 492 61.27 13.93 -24.21
CA MET A 492 62.38 14.36 -23.30
C MET A 492 62.69 15.84 -22.92
N TYR A 493 62.51 16.08 -21.61
CA TYR A 493 63.28 16.80 -20.56
C TYR A 493 64.00 18.16 -20.78
N GLY A 494 63.76 19.10 -19.84
CA GLY A 494 64.86 19.77 -19.11
C GLY A 494 64.76 21.27 -18.71
N ILE A 495 64.33 21.54 -17.45
CA ILE A 495 64.98 22.43 -16.44
C ILE A 495 64.88 24.01 -16.50
N TYR A 496 64.19 24.54 -15.45
CA TYR A 496 64.37 25.77 -14.60
C TYR A 496 64.13 27.24 -15.08
N ARG A 497 63.00 27.82 -14.59
CA ARG A 497 62.77 29.03 -13.70
C ARG A 497 63.36 30.44 -14.02
N PRO A 498 62.86 31.56 -13.41
CA PRO A 498 61.48 32.00 -13.08
C PRO A 498 61.25 33.55 -13.29
N GLU A 499 60.02 34.08 -13.15
CA GLU A 499 59.65 35.34 -12.42
C GLU A 499 58.24 35.90 -12.76
N ALA A 500 57.79 36.87 -11.94
CA ALA A 500 56.43 37.13 -11.44
C ALA A 500 55.52 38.08 -12.26
N GLY A 501 54.20 38.04 -11.95
CA GLY A 501 53.32 39.24 -12.00
C GLY A 501 51.93 39.11 -12.66
N THR A 502 50.89 38.78 -11.87
CA THR A 502 49.45 39.21 -11.92
C THR A 502 48.60 39.21 -13.22
N PRO A 503 47.38 38.59 -13.21
CA PRO A 503 46.30 38.82 -14.19
C PRO A 503 45.03 39.46 -13.55
N PRO A 504 44.06 39.96 -14.37
CA PRO A 504 42.82 39.18 -14.56
C PRO A 504 42.11 39.33 -15.94
N GLN A 505 41.57 38.23 -16.48
CA GLN A 505 40.19 38.05 -16.99
C GLN A 505 40.08 36.74 -17.81
N ALA A 506 38.89 36.10 -17.73
CA ALA A 506 38.45 34.83 -18.35
C ALA A 506 38.60 34.81 -19.90
N PRO A 507 38.54 33.66 -20.63
CA PRO A 507 37.79 32.43 -20.31
C PRO A 507 38.36 31.06 -20.82
N GLN A 508 37.57 30.01 -20.54
CA GLN A 508 37.43 28.72 -21.27
C GLN A 508 38.41 27.54 -21.04
N TYR A 509 37.76 26.39 -20.77
CA TYR A 509 38.06 24.99 -21.10
C TYR A 509 39.50 24.46 -21.06
N GLY A 510 39.69 23.42 -20.24
CA GLY A 510 40.80 22.47 -20.33
C GLY A 510 40.97 21.68 -19.04
N GLY A 511 40.56 20.41 -19.03
CA GLY A 511 40.71 19.53 -17.87
C GLY A 511 42.12 19.02 -17.69
N VAL A 512 42.53 18.69 -16.46
CA VAL A 512 43.59 17.71 -16.17
C VAL A 512 43.38 17.07 -14.79
N SER A 513 43.49 15.74 -14.80
CA SER A 513 44.00 14.80 -13.80
C SER A 513 44.41 15.29 -12.40
N GLY A 514 44.09 14.46 -11.42
CA GLY A 514 44.33 14.69 -10.00
C GLY A 514 45.80 14.75 -9.57
N MET A 515 46.01 15.54 -8.51
CA MET A 515 47.02 15.27 -7.50
C MET A 515 46.48 15.73 -6.14
N ILE A 516 46.50 14.82 -5.18
CA ILE A 516 46.21 15.08 -3.78
C ILE A 516 47.40 15.86 -3.21
N LEU A 517 47.15 17.09 -2.77
CA LEU A 517 48.05 17.82 -1.87
C LEU A 517 47.24 18.40 -0.72
N ALA A 518 47.52 17.90 0.47
CA ALA A 518 46.92 18.34 1.72
C ALA A 518 47.23 19.82 1.97
N GLN A 519 46.22 20.66 2.16
CA GLN A 519 46.33 21.89 2.96
C GLN A 519 45.00 22.34 3.57
N ARG A 520 44.99 22.31 4.91
CA ARG A 520 44.23 23.09 5.92
C ARG A 520 42.82 23.57 5.57
N MET A 521 41.84 22.95 6.22
CA MET A 521 40.54 23.57 6.44
C MET A 521 40.65 24.81 7.35
N PRO A 522 39.87 25.88 7.09
CA PRO A 522 39.77 27.04 7.96
C PRO A 522 39.19 26.65 9.32
N LYS A 523 39.69 27.29 10.38
CA LYS A 523 39.12 27.19 11.72
C LYS A 523 37.79 27.96 11.78
N GLY A 524 36.77 27.29 12.33
CA GLY A 524 35.68 27.92 13.07
C GLY A 524 34.54 28.45 12.22
N GLU A 525 33.62 27.58 11.85
CA GLU A 525 32.20 27.93 11.87
C GLU A 525 31.48 26.91 12.75
N ASP A 526 30.75 27.43 13.74
CA ASP A 526 29.92 26.65 14.64
C ASP A 526 29.01 25.70 13.84
N ILE A 527 29.00 24.42 14.20
CA ILE A 527 27.99 23.48 13.72
C ILE A 527 26.65 23.96 14.30
N ARG A 528 25.92 24.76 13.52
CA ARG A 528 24.52 25.08 13.82
C ARG A 528 23.76 23.76 13.83
N TYR A 529 23.24 23.37 14.99
CA TYR A 529 22.24 22.31 15.10
C TYR A 529 21.08 22.71 14.19
N LEU A 530 20.96 22.02 13.06
CA LEU A 530 19.86 22.24 12.14
C LEU A 530 18.64 21.53 12.71
N ASP A 531 17.59 22.29 13.03
CA ASP A 531 16.38 21.78 13.67
C ASP A 531 15.75 20.66 12.81
N SER A 532 15.22 19.60 13.43
CA SER A 532 14.56 18.51 12.68
C SER A 532 13.38 19.04 11.86
N ARG A 533 12.76 20.13 12.32
CA ARG A 533 11.75 20.90 11.60
C ARG A 533 12.32 21.59 10.36
N GLU A 534 13.55 22.10 10.44
CA GLU A 534 14.24 22.74 9.32
C GLU A 534 14.59 21.74 8.22
N ARG A 535 14.83 20.46 8.56
CA ARG A 535 15.09 19.39 7.58
C ARG A 535 13.82 18.94 6.83
N SER A 536 12.70 18.74 7.52
CA SER A 536 11.42 18.36 6.89
C SER A 536 10.89 19.50 6.02
N GLN A 537 10.98 20.74 6.52
CA GLN A 537 10.60 21.93 5.78
C GLN A 537 11.48 22.15 4.55
N ARG A 538 12.80 21.93 4.63
CA ARG A 538 13.69 22.01 3.47
C ARG A 538 13.40 20.92 2.42
N ALA A 539 13.04 19.72 2.85
CA ALA A 539 12.61 18.66 1.93
C ALA A 539 11.28 19.00 1.23
N LEU A 540 10.34 19.61 1.97
CA LEU A 540 9.08 20.12 1.42
C LEU A 540 9.34 21.23 0.39
N VAL A 541 10.20 22.21 0.71
CA VAL A 541 10.62 23.28 -0.22
C VAL A 541 11.21 22.67 -1.49
N GLY A 542 12.14 21.71 -1.38
CA GLY A 542 12.70 21.03 -2.55
C GLY A 542 11.65 20.27 -3.38
N THR A 543 10.61 19.74 -2.75
CA THR A 543 9.49 19.08 -3.44
C THR A 543 8.60 20.10 -4.16
N ILE A 544 8.34 21.25 -3.55
CA ILE A 544 7.58 22.36 -4.15
C ILE A 544 8.33 22.89 -5.37
N GLU A 545 9.63 23.16 -5.25
CA GLU A 545 10.46 23.62 -6.37
C GLU A 545 10.50 22.60 -7.52
N ALA A 546 10.65 21.31 -7.21
CA ALA A 546 10.61 20.26 -8.22
C ALA A 546 9.24 20.20 -8.94
N THR A 547 8.16 20.41 -8.19
CA THR A 547 6.79 20.44 -8.74
C THR A 547 6.54 21.68 -9.59
N ILE A 548 7.07 22.85 -9.20
CA ILE A 548 7.01 24.07 -10.02
C ILE A 548 7.73 23.85 -11.35
N ARG A 549 8.89 23.17 -11.37
CA ARG A 549 9.55 22.79 -12.64
C ARG A 549 8.69 21.85 -13.49
N ALA A 550 7.95 20.93 -12.87
CA ALA A 550 7.01 20.07 -13.60
C ALA A 550 5.81 20.86 -14.18
N VAL A 551 5.43 21.99 -13.57
CA VAL A 551 4.46 22.93 -14.15
C VAL A 551 5.01 23.57 -15.42
N GLU A 552 6.25 24.05 -15.37
CA GLU A 552 6.94 24.62 -16.55
C GLU A 552 7.09 23.60 -17.67
N GLU A 553 7.48 22.35 -17.33
CA GLU A 553 7.58 21.24 -18.29
C GLU A 553 6.22 20.92 -18.93
N ALA A 554 5.14 20.91 -18.14
CA ALA A 554 3.80 20.67 -18.66
C ALA A 554 3.34 21.81 -19.61
N GLU A 555 3.64 23.08 -19.28
CA GLU A 555 3.37 24.21 -20.18
C GLU A 555 4.15 24.10 -21.49
N GLU A 556 5.42 23.70 -21.44
CA GLU A 556 6.23 23.45 -22.62
C GLU A 556 5.68 22.28 -23.45
N GLU A 557 5.28 21.18 -22.80
CA GLU A 557 4.67 20.03 -23.47
C GLU A 557 3.37 20.38 -24.19
N ILE A 558 2.51 21.21 -23.58
CA ILE A 558 1.28 21.71 -24.19
C ILE A 558 1.58 22.60 -25.41
N ALA A 559 2.68 23.35 -25.39
CA ALA A 559 3.09 24.24 -26.47
C ALA A 559 3.76 23.52 -27.66
N LYS A 560 4.26 22.30 -27.47
CA LYS A 560 4.90 21.52 -28.53
C LYS A 560 3.89 21.15 -29.63
N PRO A 561 4.32 21.11 -30.90
CA PRO A 561 3.45 20.63 -31.97
C PRO A 561 3.06 19.17 -31.70
N PRO A 562 1.83 18.75 -32.04
CA PRO A 562 1.38 17.39 -31.80
C PRO A 562 2.23 16.42 -32.61
N GLN A 563 3.05 15.63 -31.91
CA GLN A 563 3.90 14.62 -32.54
C GLN A 563 3.07 13.36 -32.82
N ILE A 564 2.18 13.48 -33.80
CA ILE A 564 1.34 12.37 -34.23
C ILE A 564 1.89 11.80 -35.53
N ASP A 565 2.75 10.77 -35.43
CA ASP A 565 3.05 9.92 -36.58
C ASP A 565 1.85 8.97 -36.81
N LEU A 566 0.92 9.41 -37.65
CA LEU A 566 -0.28 8.65 -37.99
C LEU A 566 -0.13 7.94 -39.35
N PRO A 567 -0.13 6.59 -39.39
CA PRO A 567 -0.77 5.88 -40.49
C PRO A 567 -2.24 6.32 -40.55
N ARG A 568 -2.82 6.46 -41.75
CA ARG A 568 -4.24 6.83 -41.91
C ARG A 568 -5.16 5.80 -41.22
N PHE A 569 -5.53 6.04 -39.96
CA PHE A 569 -6.54 5.24 -39.26
C PHE A 569 -7.95 5.54 -39.78
N GLY A 570 -8.84 4.56 -39.70
CA GLY A 570 -10.28 4.73 -39.95
C GLY A 570 -10.98 5.53 -38.83
N GLU A 571 -12.19 6.03 -39.11
CA GLU A 571 -12.99 6.87 -38.18
C GLU A 571 -13.24 6.22 -36.81
N THR A 572 -13.47 4.92 -36.75
CA THR A 572 -13.70 4.16 -35.50
C THR A 572 -12.49 4.14 -34.57
N GLN A 573 -11.28 4.05 -35.12
CA GLN A 573 -10.04 4.05 -34.32
C GLN A 573 -9.73 5.43 -33.74
N ARG A 574 -10.07 6.50 -34.47
CA ARG A 574 -9.96 7.88 -33.98
C ARG A 574 -10.91 8.13 -32.81
N HIS A 575 -12.18 7.71 -32.95
CA HIS A 575 -13.18 7.85 -31.89
C HIS A 575 -12.75 7.14 -30.60
N TRP A 576 -12.23 5.91 -30.71
CA TRP A 576 -11.73 5.18 -29.55
C TRP A 576 -10.51 5.85 -28.89
N ARG A 577 -9.53 6.33 -29.67
CA ARG A 577 -8.38 7.07 -29.10
C ARG A 577 -8.81 8.35 -28.39
N VAL A 578 -9.75 9.11 -28.96
CA VAL A 578 -10.30 10.30 -28.33
C VAL A 578 -10.90 9.93 -26.97
N GLU A 579 -11.70 8.86 -26.89
CA GLU A 579 -12.33 8.46 -25.63
C GLU A 579 -11.32 8.02 -24.56
N VAL A 580 -10.27 7.29 -24.95
CA VAL A 580 -9.19 6.87 -24.03
C VAL A 580 -8.42 8.09 -23.50
N GLU A 581 -8.09 9.05 -24.35
CA GLU A 581 -7.36 10.26 -23.92
C GLU A 581 -8.23 11.17 -23.05
N LYS A 582 -9.56 11.23 -23.30
CA LYS A 582 -10.50 11.96 -22.44
C LYS A 582 -10.53 11.37 -21.03
N GLU A 583 -10.66 10.05 -20.92
CA GLU A 583 -10.67 9.34 -19.64
C GLU A 583 -9.34 9.53 -18.92
N SER A 584 -8.21 9.41 -19.64
CA SER A 584 -6.87 9.66 -19.13
C SER A 584 -6.72 11.08 -18.54
N VAL A 585 -7.10 12.13 -19.27
CA VAL A 585 -7.02 13.51 -18.76
C VAL A 585 -7.96 13.71 -17.56
N GLY A 586 -9.16 13.13 -17.58
CA GLY A 586 -10.09 13.13 -16.45
C GLY A 586 -9.49 12.52 -15.18
N ASP A 587 -8.86 11.36 -15.28
CA ASP A 587 -8.19 10.66 -14.17
C ASP A 587 -7.04 11.49 -13.58
N ARG A 588 -6.22 12.11 -14.43
CA ARG A 588 -5.12 12.99 -13.98
C ARG A 588 -5.66 14.20 -13.24
N LEU A 589 -6.69 14.86 -13.77
CA LEU A 589 -7.34 16.00 -13.12
C LEU A 589 -7.98 15.61 -11.77
N ALA A 590 -8.58 14.43 -11.67
CA ALA A 590 -9.14 13.91 -10.43
C ALA A 590 -8.07 13.66 -9.36
N ALA A 591 -6.95 13.04 -9.75
CA ALA A 591 -5.82 12.80 -8.84
C ALA A 591 -5.21 14.12 -8.33
N MET A 592 -5.03 15.11 -9.22
CA MET A 592 -4.52 16.43 -8.84
C MET A 592 -5.52 17.22 -7.99
N GLY A 593 -6.82 17.10 -8.26
CA GLY A 593 -7.88 17.69 -7.45
C GLY A 593 -7.91 17.12 -6.02
N ALA A 594 -7.84 15.79 -5.89
CA ALA A 594 -7.74 15.13 -4.59
C ALA A 594 -6.49 15.56 -3.81
N ALA A 595 -5.33 15.57 -4.46
CA ALA A 595 -4.07 16.03 -3.86
C ALA A 595 -4.13 17.51 -3.44
N THR A 596 -4.76 18.37 -4.24
CA THR A 596 -4.95 19.79 -3.90
C THR A 596 -5.83 19.95 -2.66
N ALA A 597 -6.92 19.18 -2.56
CA ALA A 597 -7.77 19.15 -1.37
C ALA A 597 -7.02 18.64 -0.14
N GLU A 598 -6.18 17.61 -0.29
CA GLU A 598 -5.34 17.08 0.78
C GLU A 598 -4.31 18.12 1.28
N VAL A 599 -3.62 18.84 0.38
CA VAL A 599 -2.71 19.93 0.77
C VAL A 599 -3.44 21.00 1.59
N VAL A 600 -4.64 21.39 1.17
CA VAL A 600 -5.45 22.37 1.92
C VAL A 600 -5.80 21.83 3.31
N GLN A 601 -6.19 20.56 3.43
CA GLN A 601 -6.52 19.90 4.70
C GLN A 601 -5.30 19.81 5.64
N LEU A 602 -4.17 19.35 5.12
CA LEU A 602 -2.96 19.14 5.92
C LEU A 602 -2.34 20.45 6.42
N THR A 603 -2.39 21.50 5.60
CA THR A 603 -1.94 22.85 5.99
C THR A 603 -2.89 23.53 7.00
N ALA A 604 -4.00 22.89 7.38
CA ALA A 604 -4.90 23.39 8.42
C ALA A 604 -4.38 23.15 9.85
N ILE A 605 -3.45 22.21 10.05
CA ILE A 605 -2.97 21.75 11.36
C ILE A 605 -1.52 22.23 11.56
N PRO A 606 -1.26 23.26 12.41
CA PRO A 606 0.06 23.89 12.51
C PRO A 606 1.11 23.14 13.36
N GLU A 607 0.77 22.05 14.04
CA GLU A 607 1.52 21.61 15.24
C GLU A 607 2.36 20.32 15.13
N GLU A 608 2.52 19.70 13.95
CA GLU A 608 3.29 18.45 13.85
C GLU A 608 4.32 18.45 12.71
N SER A 609 5.57 18.08 13.01
CA SER A 609 6.66 17.93 12.03
C SER A 609 6.41 16.83 10.98
N ALA A 610 5.45 15.94 11.22
CA ALA A 610 5.00 14.94 10.25
C ALA A 610 4.12 15.53 9.13
N VAL A 611 3.58 16.73 9.30
CA VAL A 611 2.70 17.41 8.33
C VAL A 611 3.47 17.76 7.06
N ASP A 612 4.71 18.26 7.16
CA ASP A 612 5.51 18.67 5.99
C ASP A 612 5.76 17.53 5.01
N THR A 613 5.93 16.30 5.52
CA THR A 613 6.16 15.11 4.66
C THR A 613 4.88 14.70 3.93
N ARG A 614 3.73 14.76 4.62
CA ARG A 614 2.43 14.44 4.01
C ARG A 614 2.02 15.48 2.96
N VAL A 615 2.25 16.76 3.26
CA VAL A 615 2.06 17.86 2.29
C VAL A 615 2.98 17.66 1.09
N GLY A 616 4.24 17.30 1.30
CA GLY A 616 5.19 17.00 0.23
C GLY A 616 4.73 15.86 -0.68
N ASN A 617 4.16 14.79 -0.12
CA ASN A 617 3.64 13.66 -0.92
C ASN A 617 2.44 14.05 -1.81
N ALA A 618 1.51 14.85 -1.27
CA ALA A 618 0.38 15.36 -2.04
C ALA A 618 0.86 16.30 -3.17
N ILE A 619 1.82 17.19 -2.88
CA ILE A 619 2.44 18.07 -3.88
C ILE A 619 3.18 17.28 -4.96
N ALA A 620 3.92 16.22 -4.62
CA ALA A 620 4.56 15.34 -5.59
C ALA A 620 3.54 14.59 -6.48
N THR A 621 2.35 14.29 -5.95
CA THR A 621 1.26 13.72 -6.74
C THR A 621 0.75 14.72 -7.79
N ILE A 622 0.69 16.01 -7.46
CA ILE A 622 0.39 17.07 -8.44
C ILE A 622 1.48 17.10 -9.54
N GLY A 623 2.75 17.15 -9.14
CA GLY A 623 3.88 17.24 -10.09
C GLY A 623 4.03 16.06 -11.04
N SER A 624 3.69 14.85 -10.59
CA SER A 624 3.78 13.65 -11.44
C SER A 624 2.63 13.51 -12.44
N ASN A 625 1.48 14.13 -12.21
CA ASN A 625 0.32 14.05 -13.12
C ASN A 625 0.24 15.22 -14.11
N LEU A 626 0.87 16.37 -13.80
CA LEU A 626 0.84 17.56 -14.67
C LEU A 626 1.40 17.32 -16.08
N PRO A 627 2.61 16.74 -16.24
CA PRO A 627 3.20 16.51 -17.56
C PRO A 627 2.39 15.50 -18.40
N GLU A 628 1.78 14.49 -17.77
CA GLU A 628 0.92 13.52 -18.47
C GLU A 628 -0.40 14.17 -18.92
N MET A 629 -1.01 15.01 -18.08
CA MET A 629 -2.18 15.79 -18.47
C MET A 629 -1.86 16.73 -19.66
N GLY A 630 -0.68 17.36 -19.65
CA GLY A 630 -0.24 18.23 -20.75
C GLY A 630 -0.12 17.49 -22.08
N ARG A 631 0.44 16.27 -22.06
CA ARG A 631 0.49 15.39 -23.23
C ARG A 631 -0.89 14.97 -23.71
N GLY A 632 -1.76 14.51 -22.81
CA GLY A 632 -3.12 14.09 -23.15
C GLY A 632 -3.95 15.23 -23.75
N VAL A 633 -3.86 16.45 -23.19
CA VAL A 633 -4.52 17.64 -23.73
C VAL A 633 -4.01 17.99 -25.13
N ARG A 634 -2.69 17.95 -25.37
CA ARG A 634 -2.12 18.20 -26.69
C ARG A 634 -2.61 17.18 -27.72
N GLU A 635 -2.64 15.89 -27.35
CA GLU A 635 -3.13 14.83 -28.23
C GLU A 635 -4.62 14.98 -28.53
N LEU A 636 -5.44 15.28 -27.53
CA LEU A 636 -6.86 15.57 -27.70
C LEU A 636 -7.08 16.76 -28.62
N ALA A 637 -6.40 17.88 -28.39
CA ALA A 637 -6.52 19.08 -29.21
C ALA A 637 -6.20 18.80 -30.69
N ALA A 638 -5.21 17.95 -30.96
CA ALA A 638 -4.85 17.56 -32.31
C ALA A 638 -5.79 16.53 -32.97
N LEU A 639 -6.58 15.80 -32.17
CA LEU A 639 -7.60 14.86 -32.63
C LEU A 639 -8.99 15.50 -32.72
N MET A 640 -9.19 16.69 -32.13
CA MET A 640 -10.45 17.43 -32.19
C MET A 640 -10.70 17.96 -33.61
N PRO A 641 -11.92 17.79 -34.16
CA PRO A 641 -12.25 18.26 -35.50
C PRO A 641 -12.45 19.78 -35.59
N ASP A 642 -12.68 20.45 -34.46
CA ASP A 642 -12.89 21.89 -34.36
C ASP A 642 -11.62 22.56 -33.84
N GLU A 643 -10.93 23.31 -34.71
CA GLU A 643 -9.69 24.03 -34.38
C GLU A 643 -9.89 25.12 -33.32
N HIS A 644 -11.08 25.72 -33.21
CA HIS A 644 -11.34 26.74 -32.18
C HIS A 644 -11.46 26.08 -30.81
N ARG A 645 -12.23 24.99 -30.71
CA ARG A 645 -12.34 24.22 -29.46
C ARG A 645 -11.01 23.58 -29.04
N ALA A 646 -10.18 23.18 -30.00
CA ALA A 646 -8.82 22.70 -29.73
C ALA A 646 -7.95 23.81 -29.12
N GLY A 647 -8.03 25.03 -29.64
CA GLY A 647 -7.36 26.21 -29.08
C GLY A 647 -7.84 26.55 -27.67
N ASP A 648 -9.17 26.56 -27.47
CA ASP A 648 -9.78 26.82 -26.16
C ASP A 648 -9.34 25.78 -25.11
N LEU A 649 -9.20 24.51 -25.51
CA LEU A 649 -8.75 23.43 -24.63
C LEU A 649 -7.29 23.63 -24.18
N VAL A 650 -6.42 23.96 -25.14
CA VAL A 650 -5.00 24.25 -24.88
C VAL A 650 -4.84 25.47 -23.98
N ASP A 651 -5.63 26.52 -24.21
CA ASP A 651 -5.61 27.73 -23.39
C ASP A 651 -6.16 27.48 -21.98
N ALA A 652 -7.21 26.68 -21.84
CA ALA A 652 -7.75 26.26 -20.55
C ALA A 652 -6.69 25.46 -19.74
N ALA A 653 -5.99 24.53 -20.39
CA ALA A 653 -4.94 23.74 -19.74
C ALA A 653 -3.74 24.59 -19.33
N ARG A 654 -3.32 25.56 -20.15
CA ARG A 654 -2.25 26.51 -19.78
C ARG A 654 -2.64 27.36 -18.58
N LYS A 655 -3.88 27.88 -18.55
CA LYS A 655 -4.39 28.62 -17.39
C LYS A 655 -4.39 27.75 -16.13
N LEU A 656 -4.74 26.47 -16.25
CA LEU A 656 -4.71 25.51 -15.15
C LEU A 656 -3.28 25.28 -14.63
N CYS A 657 -2.29 25.08 -15.50
CA CYS A 657 -0.87 24.98 -15.13
C CYS A 657 -0.42 26.22 -14.34
N ASN A 658 -0.73 27.42 -14.84
CA ASN A 658 -0.43 28.67 -14.14
C ASN A 658 -1.09 28.76 -12.75
N ALA A 659 -2.33 28.29 -12.62
CA ALA A 659 -3.03 28.25 -11.34
C ALA A 659 -2.37 27.27 -10.35
N PHE A 660 -1.87 26.12 -10.81
CA PHE A 660 -1.06 25.22 -9.99
C PHE A 660 0.25 25.88 -9.55
N GLY A 661 0.95 26.59 -10.44
CA GLY A 661 2.13 27.38 -10.09
C GLY A 661 1.83 28.42 -8.99
N THR A 662 0.76 29.19 -9.15
CA THR A 662 0.29 30.18 -8.15
C THR A 662 -0.11 29.52 -6.83
N PHE A 663 -0.71 28.33 -6.87
CA PHE A 663 -1.10 27.58 -5.67
C PHE A 663 0.14 27.08 -4.91
N LEU A 664 1.11 26.49 -5.61
CA LEU A 664 2.36 25.98 -5.04
C LEU A 664 3.20 27.10 -4.43
N ASP A 665 3.26 28.25 -5.10
CA ASP A 665 3.91 29.47 -4.60
C ASP A 665 3.30 29.96 -3.28
N LYS A 666 1.97 29.89 -3.14
CA LYS A 666 1.25 30.29 -1.92
C LYS A 666 1.32 29.26 -0.80
N VAL A 667 1.52 27.98 -1.12
CA VAL A 667 1.73 26.91 -0.14
C VAL A 667 3.19 26.89 0.35
N HIS A 668 4.07 27.63 -0.31
CA HIS A 668 5.48 27.71 0.05
C HIS A 668 5.68 28.13 1.52
N PRO A 669 6.33 27.31 2.35
CA PRO A 669 6.46 27.57 3.79
C PRO A 669 7.17 28.89 4.13
N GLU A 670 8.03 29.40 3.24
CA GLU A 670 8.80 30.63 3.46
C GLU A 670 8.01 31.91 3.15
N HIS A 671 6.91 31.84 2.39
CA HIS A 671 6.14 33.02 1.98
C HIS A 671 5.16 33.51 3.06
N GLN A 672 4.94 32.73 4.13
CA GLN A 672 4.04 33.07 5.26
C GLN A 672 2.68 33.62 4.81
N GLU A 673 2.05 32.93 3.87
CA GLU A 673 0.80 33.38 3.27
C GLU A 673 -0.41 33.21 4.19
N LYS A 674 -1.41 34.08 3.99
CA LYS A 674 -2.68 33.96 4.72
C LYS A 674 -3.46 32.75 4.19
N ARG A 675 -4.04 31.94 5.09
CA ARG A 675 -4.83 30.75 4.71
C ARG A 675 -5.96 31.05 3.72
N ALA A 676 -6.60 32.22 3.80
CA ALA A 676 -7.61 32.65 2.83
C ALA A 676 -7.05 32.73 1.38
N ASN A 677 -5.79 33.13 1.20
CA ASN A 677 -5.14 33.21 -0.10
C ASN A 677 -4.84 31.81 -0.67
N ILE A 678 -4.46 30.86 0.19
CA ILE A 678 -4.24 29.45 -0.17
C ILE A 678 -5.56 28.81 -0.62
N LEU A 679 -6.64 29.01 0.16
CA LEU A 679 -7.98 28.51 -0.18
C LEU A 679 -8.51 29.10 -1.50
N SER A 680 -8.26 30.39 -1.74
CA SER A 680 -8.62 31.05 -2.99
C SER A 680 -7.84 30.51 -4.18
N ALA A 681 -6.54 30.19 -4.01
CA ALA A 681 -5.73 29.60 -5.06
C ALA A 681 -6.14 28.16 -5.38
N ALA A 682 -6.41 27.35 -4.36
CA ALA A 682 -6.97 26.00 -4.54
C ALA A 682 -8.33 26.05 -5.26
N SER A 683 -9.23 26.97 -4.86
CA SER A 683 -10.51 27.16 -5.54
C SER A 683 -10.35 27.51 -7.02
N ARG A 684 -9.33 28.32 -7.35
CA ARG A 684 -9.02 28.70 -8.74
C ARG A 684 -8.53 27.52 -9.57
N VAL A 685 -7.76 26.60 -8.98
CA VAL A 685 -7.37 25.33 -9.62
C VAL A 685 -8.61 24.50 -9.96
N GLY A 686 -9.57 24.39 -9.04
CA GLY A 686 -10.83 23.68 -9.27
C GLY A 686 -11.66 24.26 -10.42
N GLU A 687 -11.80 25.59 -10.46
CA GLU A 687 -12.50 26.31 -11.53
C GLU A 687 -11.86 26.05 -12.90
N LEU A 688 -10.53 26.14 -13.00
CA LEU A 688 -9.83 25.94 -14.27
C LEU A 688 -9.78 24.46 -14.69
N SER A 689 -9.77 23.54 -13.72
CA SER A 689 -9.95 22.10 -13.98
C SER A 689 -11.33 21.82 -14.60
N ASN A 690 -12.35 22.52 -14.12
CA ASN A 690 -13.69 22.49 -14.69
C ASN A 690 -13.74 23.03 -16.13
N ASP A 691 -13.03 24.14 -16.39
CA ASP A 691 -12.93 24.74 -17.73
C ASP A 691 -12.27 23.76 -18.73
N VAL A 692 -11.20 23.06 -18.32
CA VAL A 692 -10.57 22.01 -19.15
C VAL A 692 -11.57 20.88 -19.45
N LEU A 693 -12.21 20.32 -18.43
CA LEU A 693 -13.16 19.20 -18.60
C LEU A 693 -14.36 19.58 -19.48
N SER A 694 -14.91 20.79 -19.31
CA SER A 694 -16.04 21.27 -20.11
C SER A 694 -15.68 21.53 -21.57
N THR A 695 -14.41 21.77 -21.87
CA THR A 695 -13.93 21.94 -23.25
C THR A 695 -13.69 20.58 -23.92
N ILE A 696 -13.16 19.60 -23.17
CA ILE A 696 -12.92 18.22 -23.60
C ILE A 696 -14.23 17.51 -24.00
N GLN A 697 -15.29 17.68 -23.20
CA GLN A 697 -16.58 17.07 -23.41
C GLN A 697 -17.70 18.04 -23.04
N GLU A 698 -18.70 18.12 -23.91
CA GLU A 698 -19.96 18.77 -23.57
C GLU A 698 -20.61 17.98 -22.43
N ARG A 699 -20.58 18.57 -21.23
CA ARG A 699 -21.27 18.00 -20.09
C ARG A 699 -22.76 17.98 -20.35
N THR A 700 -23.40 16.92 -19.89
CA THR A 700 -24.85 16.84 -20.01
C THR A 700 -25.50 17.89 -19.10
N GLU A 701 -26.72 18.33 -19.44
CA GLU A 701 -27.46 19.32 -18.63
C GLU A 701 -27.65 18.81 -17.18
N GLU A 702 -27.71 17.49 -17.01
CA GLU A 702 -27.80 16.81 -15.71
C GLU A 702 -26.51 16.91 -14.88
N GLU A 703 -25.33 16.80 -15.49
CA GLU A 703 -24.03 16.93 -14.82
C GLU A 703 -23.77 18.37 -14.37
N LEU A 704 -24.13 19.35 -15.20
CA LEU A 704 -24.05 20.77 -14.89
C LEU A 704 -24.99 21.12 -13.72
N SER A 705 -26.24 20.67 -13.78
CA SER A 705 -27.22 20.87 -12.70
C SER A 705 -26.76 20.23 -11.38
N PHE A 706 -26.19 19.02 -11.43
CA PHE A 706 -25.64 18.35 -10.24
C PHE A 706 -24.49 19.13 -9.61
N HIS A 707 -23.56 19.63 -10.42
CA HIS A 707 -22.40 20.41 -9.96
C HIS A 707 -22.81 21.78 -9.39
N ASP A 708 -23.75 22.47 -10.03
CA ASP A 708 -24.28 23.75 -9.55
C ASP A 708 -25.01 23.59 -8.22
N GLU A 709 -25.80 22.52 -8.08
CA GLU A 709 -26.49 22.18 -6.85
C GLU A 709 -25.52 21.81 -5.72
N LEU A 710 -24.45 21.08 -6.04
CA LEU A 710 -23.38 20.76 -5.09
C LEU A 710 -22.74 22.05 -4.53
N ASN A 711 -22.40 22.98 -5.41
CA ASN A 711 -21.86 24.28 -5.02
C ASN A 711 -22.87 25.13 -4.23
N ARG A 712 -24.16 25.05 -4.57
CA ARG A 712 -25.24 25.73 -3.84
C ARG A 712 -25.34 25.21 -2.40
N LYS A 713 -25.28 23.89 -2.22
CA LYS A 713 -25.29 23.24 -0.89
C LYS A 713 -24.08 23.63 -0.06
N ALA A 714 -22.87 23.65 -0.64
CA ALA A 714 -21.68 24.13 0.06
C ALA A 714 -21.79 25.60 0.52
N ARG A 715 -22.37 26.48 -0.31
CA ARG A 715 -22.68 27.88 0.08
C ARG A 715 -23.73 27.96 1.19
N ALA A 716 -24.72 27.06 1.20
CA ALA A 716 -25.70 26.98 2.27
C ALA A 716 -25.05 26.63 3.61
N VAL A 717 -24.11 25.67 3.63
CA VAL A 717 -23.30 25.35 4.82
C VAL A 717 -22.53 26.60 5.29
N ALA A 718 -21.85 27.31 4.39
CA ALA A 718 -21.13 28.54 4.73
C ALA A 718 -22.02 29.63 5.33
N THR A 719 -23.22 29.81 4.78
CA THR A 719 -24.20 30.79 5.26
C THR A 719 -24.73 30.43 6.66
N SER A 720 -25.09 29.16 6.86
CA SER A 720 -25.53 28.65 8.17
C SER A 720 -24.41 28.74 9.21
N THR A 721 -23.17 28.42 8.83
CA THR A 721 -22.01 28.55 9.73
C THR A 721 -21.76 30.01 10.11
N ALA A 722 -21.89 30.96 9.17
CA ALA A 722 -21.73 32.38 9.49
C ALA A 722 -22.76 32.86 10.53
N GLN A 723 -24.00 32.39 10.44
CA GLN A 723 -25.03 32.64 11.45
C GLN A 723 -24.67 32.00 12.80
N LEU A 724 -24.22 30.73 12.79
CA LEU A 724 -23.75 30.03 13.99
C LEU A 724 -22.61 30.78 14.70
N VAL A 725 -21.61 31.24 13.95
CA VAL A 725 -20.46 32.01 14.48
C VAL A 725 -20.90 33.34 15.07
N LEU A 726 -21.91 34.00 14.49
CA LEU A 726 -22.48 35.22 15.05
C LEU A 726 -23.16 34.93 16.39
N GLN A 727 -23.94 33.86 16.49
CA GLN A 727 -24.58 33.45 17.75
C GLN A 727 -23.54 33.04 18.80
N ALA A 728 -22.46 32.37 18.40
CA ALA A 728 -21.36 32.01 19.30
C ALA A 728 -20.68 33.25 19.90
N LYS A 729 -20.52 34.31 19.10
CA LYS A 729 -20.02 35.60 19.60
C LYS A 729 -20.97 36.23 20.61
N THR A 730 -22.28 36.16 20.39
CA THR A 730 -23.28 36.63 21.36
C THR A 730 -23.17 35.87 22.68
N VAL A 731 -23.15 34.54 22.64
CA VAL A 731 -22.98 33.69 23.84
C VAL A 731 -21.65 33.97 24.55
N SER A 732 -20.55 34.17 23.80
CA SER A 732 -19.26 34.52 24.39
C SER A 732 -19.24 35.92 25.03
N ALA A 733 -20.06 36.86 24.54
CA ALA A 733 -20.17 38.20 25.10
C ALA A 733 -20.93 38.21 26.43
N ASP A 734 -21.77 37.19 26.66
CA ASP A 734 -22.51 37.00 27.90
C ASP A 734 -21.73 36.23 28.98
N CYS A 735 -20.54 35.75 28.65
CA CYS A 735 -19.66 35.05 29.57
C CYS A 735 -18.70 36.03 30.28
N ASP A 736 -18.70 35.99 31.62
CA ASP A 736 -17.82 36.83 32.44
C ASP A 736 -16.40 36.24 32.61
N ASP A 737 -16.23 34.93 32.35
CA ASP A 737 -14.92 34.28 32.40
C ASP A 737 -14.13 34.54 31.10
N PRO A 738 -13.01 35.29 31.16
CA PRO A 738 -12.20 35.57 29.98
C PRO A 738 -11.61 34.31 29.32
N GLY A 739 -11.34 33.24 30.09
CA GLY A 739 -10.79 32.00 29.55
C GLY A 739 -11.81 31.23 28.71
N LEU A 740 -13.03 31.09 29.21
CA LEU A 740 -14.13 30.44 28.47
C LEU A 740 -14.59 31.27 27.27
N LYS A 741 -14.59 32.60 27.40
CA LYS A 741 -14.88 33.50 26.29
C LYS A 741 -13.91 33.29 25.13
N ASP A 742 -12.62 33.25 25.41
CA ASP A 742 -11.59 33.02 24.38
C ASP A 742 -11.71 31.62 23.77
N GLN A 743 -12.04 30.59 24.56
CA GLN A 743 -12.30 29.23 24.05
C GLN A 743 -13.48 29.19 23.07
N VAL A 744 -14.62 29.80 23.40
CA VAL A 744 -15.79 29.84 22.49
C VAL A 744 -15.46 30.56 21.18
N ILE A 745 -14.70 31.66 21.24
CA ILE A 745 -14.27 32.39 20.05
C ILE A 745 -13.30 31.54 19.20
N GLN A 746 -12.35 30.84 19.82
CA GLN A 746 -11.43 29.94 19.12
C GLN A 746 -12.18 28.79 18.43
N SER A 747 -13.11 28.15 19.12
CA SER A 747 -13.95 27.09 18.57
C SER A 747 -14.81 27.62 17.42
N ALA A 748 -15.38 28.82 17.53
CA ALA A 748 -16.15 29.45 16.44
C ALA A 748 -15.28 29.78 15.22
N MET A 749 -14.04 30.25 15.43
CA MET A 749 -13.07 30.46 14.36
C MET A 749 -12.71 29.14 13.67
N LYS A 750 -12.48 28.06 14.43
CA LYS A 750 -12.22 26.72 13.89
C LYS A 750 -13.38 26.22 13.01
N THR A 751 -14.63 26.42 13.44
CA THR A 751 -15.81 26.09 12.62
C THR A 751 -15.86 26.89 11.32
N ALA A 752 -15.56 28.20 11.36
CA ALA A 752 -15.52 29.05 10.17
C ALA A 752 -14.40 28.63 9.19
N TYR A 753 -13.23 28.26 9.70
CA TYR A 753 -12.11 27.78 8.89
C TYR A 753 -12.42 26.43 8.24
N ALA A 754 -12.90 25.45 9.00
CA ALA A 754 -13.31 24.14 8.47
C ALA A 754 -14.38 24.29 7.38
N THR A 755 -15.31 25.24 7.53
CA THR A 755 -16.35 25.49 6.52
C THR A 755 -15.79 26.13 5.25
N SER A 756 -14.84 27.07 5.39
CA SER A 756 -14.17 27.69 4.23
C SER A 756 -13.36 26.66 3.44
N GLU A 757 -12.75 25.71 4.15
CA GLU A 757 -12.06 24.56 3.59
C GLU A 757 -13.00 23.59 2.88
N LEU A 758 -14.16 23.27 3.45
CA LEU A 758 -15.20 22.48 2.78
C LEU A 758 -15.62 23.13 1.45
N VAL A 759 -15.83 24.44 1.43
CA VAL A 759 -16.20 25.17 0.20
C VAL A 759 -15.09 25.11 -0.84
N ALA A 760 -13.83 25.31 -0.44
CA ALA A 760 -12.69 25.20 -1.35
C ALA A 760 -12.54 23.76 -1.89
N CYS A 761 -12.64 22.76 -1.01
CA CYS A 761 -12.62 21.34 -1.38
C CYS A 761 -13.73 21.01 -2.38
N THR A 762 -14.97 21.48 -2.15
CA THR A 762 -16.10 21.30 -3.06
C THR A 762 -15.82 21.84 -4.46
N ARG A 763 -15.17 23.01 -4.57
CA ARG A 763 -14.79 23.61 -5.87
C ARG A 763 -13.70 22.84 -6.58
N VAL A 764 -12.73 22.31 -5.81
CA VAL A 764 -11.59 21.55 -6.34
C VAL A 764 -12.02 20.19 -6.86
N VAL A 765 -12.79 19.45 -6.06
CA VAL A 765 -13.14 18.04 -6.34
C VAL A 765 -14.49 17.89 -7.04
N GLY A 766 -15.31 18.95 -7.05
CA GLY A 766 -16.63 18.96 -7.66
C GLY A 766 -16.66 18.61 -9.16
N PRO A 767 -15.71 19.05 -9.99
CA PRO A 767 -15.67 18.69 -11.41
C PRO A 767 -15.38 17.20 -11.66
N THR A 768 -14.74 16.52 -10.71
CA THR A 768 -14.30 15.11 -10.78
C THR A 768 -14.90 14.27 -9.66
N ILE A 769 -16.05 14.69 -9.13
CA ILE A 769 -16.68 14.10 -7.94
C ILE A 769 -17.15 12.67 -8.15
N GLU A 770 -17.19 12.17 -9.38
CA GLU A 770 -17.48 10.77 -9.66
C GLU A 770 -16.38 9.83 -9.17
N HIS A 771 -15.12 10.30 -9.18
CA HIS A 771 -13.97 9.50 -8.74
C HIS A 771 -14.00 9.29 -7.22
N PRO A 772 -13.80 8.04 -6.73
CA PRO A 772 -13.87 7.73 -5.30
C PRO A 772 -12.99 8.60 -4.38
N PRO A 773 -11.72 8.93 -4.72
CA PRO A 773 -10.89 9.77 -3.86
C PRO A 773 -11.48 11.17 -3.65
N CYS A 774 -12.08 11.75 -4.69
CA CYS A 774 -12.74 13.05 -4.62
C CYS A 774 -13.96 13.04 -3.69
N LYS A 775 -14.73 11.94 -3.67
CA LYS A 775 -15.87 11.77 -2.75
C LYS A 775 -15.42 11.66 -1.30
N GLU A 776 -14.35 10.92 -1.05
CA GLU A 776 -13.77 10.72 0.28
C GLU A 776 -13.33 12.05 0.88
N HIS A 777 -12.49 12.82 0.18
CA HIS A 777 -12.00 14.12 0.68
C HIS A 777 -13.11 15.13 0.95
N LEU A 778 -14.17 15.16 0.13
CA LEU A 778 -15.30 16.05 0.34
C LEU A 778 -16.14 15.64 1.57
N THR A 779 -16.32 14.33 1.76
CA THR A 779 -17.03 13.76 2.93
C THR A 779 -16.24 14.01 4.22
N ASP A 780 -14.92 13.85 4.18
CA ASP A 780 -14.02 14.13 5.30
C ASP A 780 -14.03 15.61 5.70
N ALA A 781 -14.04 16.52 4.71
CA ALA A 781 -14.18 17.95 4.97
C ALA A 781 -15.52 18.27 5.65
N ALA A 782 -16.62 17.63 5.23
CA ALA A 782 -17.93 17.79 5.85
C ALA A 782 -17.95 17.27 7.31
N HIS A 783 -17.33 16.11 7.56
CA HIS A 783 -17.16 15.58 8.92
C HIS A 783 -16.28 16.47 9.80
N CYS A 784 -15.26 17.11 9.24
CA CYS A 784 -14.45 18.08 9.98
C CYS A 784 -15.27 19.29 10.44
N VAL A 785 -16.17 19.81 9.59
CA VAL A 785 -17.11 20.87 9.99
C VAL A 785 -18.04 20.38 11.10
N ALA A 786 -18.64 19.18 10.96
CA ALA A 786 -19.54 18.62 11.96
C ALA A 786 -18.87 18.49 13.34
N ARG A 787 -17.62 18.01 13.38
CA ARG A 787 -16.82 17.93 14.61
C ARG A 787 -16.55 19.32 15.20
N ALA A 788 -16.18 20.30 14.38
CA ALA A 788 -15.94 21.67 14.86
C ALA A 788 -17.22 22.35 15.38
N VAL A 789 -18.39 22.03 14.83
CA VAL A 789 -19.69 22.49 15.36
C VAL A 789 -19.98 21.85 16.72
N HIS A 790 -19.68 20.56 16.90
CA HIS A 790 -19.87 19.87 18.16
C HIS A 790 -18.99 20.44 19.28
N GLU A 791 -17.69 20.63 19.00
CA GLU A 791 -16.75 21.29 19.93
C GLU A 791 -17.23 22.69 20.33
N LEU A 792 -17.70 23.49 19.36
CA LEU A 792 -18.26 24.81 19.64
C LEU A 792 -19.49 24.75 20.57
N LEU A 793 -20.39 23.78 20.38
CA LEU A 793 -21.55 23.61 21.26
C LEU A 793 -21.15 23.21 22.68
N GLU A 794 -20.13 22.36 22.84
CA GLU A 794 -19.62 21.98 24.16
C GLU A 794 -19.02 23.18 24.91
N ASP A 795 -18.19 23.99 24.23
CA ASP A 795 -17.56 25.15 24.85
C ASP A 795 -18.59 26.25 25.15
N ALA A 796 -19.53 26.48 24.24
CA ALA A 796 -20.62 27.43 24.46
C ALA A 796 -21.57 26.98 25.58
N SER A 797 -21.77 25.68 25.78
CA SER A 797 -22.56 25.15 26.89
C SER A 797 -21.89 25.44 28.24
N LYS A 798 -20.57 25.23 28.33
CA LYS A 798 -19.79 25.57 29.54
C LYS A 798 -19.87 27.07 29.84
N ALA A 799 -19.73 27.91 28.81
CA ALA A 799 -19.86 29.37 28.95
C ALA A 799 -21.28 29.79 29.38
N SER A 800 -22.32 29.16 28.83
CA SER A 800 -23.72 29.47 29.15
C SER A 800 -24.13 29.02 30.56
N GLN A 801 -23.53 27.97 31.12
CA GLN A 801 -23.81 27.51 32.49
C GLN A 801 -23.32 28.52 33.56
N GLN A 802 -22.36 29.37 33.20
CA GLN A 802 -21.84 30.43 34.07
C GLN A 802 -22.53 31.78 33.85
N ALA A 803 -23.34 31.90 32.80
CA ALA A 803 -24.06 33.12 32.47
C ALA A 803 -25.34 33.29 33.32
N PRO A 804 -25.85 34.51 33.51
CA PRO A 804 -27.11 34.77 34.21
C PRO A 804 -28.29 34.00 33.58
N PRO A 805 -29.25 33.48 34.37
CA PRO A 805 -30.35 32.65 33.87
C PRO A 805 -31.28 33.37 32.87
N GLU A 806 -31.31 34.71 32.89
CA GLU A 806 -32.07 35.54 31.94
C GLU A 806 -31.54 35.48 30.50
N LYS A 807 -30.31 34.98 30.30
CA LYS A 807 -29.63 34.95 28.99
C LYS A 807 -29.54 33.55 28.38
N ALA A 808 -30.21 32.57 28.96
CA ALA A 808 -30.22 31.18 28.49
C ALA A 808 -30.80 31.01 27.07
N GLU A 809 -31.64 31.95 26.61
CA GLU A 809 -32.22 31.94 25.26
C GLU A 809 -31.14 32.04 24.15
N ASN A 810 -30.02 32.73 24.41
CA ASN A 810 -28.93 32.89 23.44
C ASN A 810 -28.23 31.56 23.12
N PHE A 811 -28.17 30.64 24.08
CA PHE A 811 -27.63 29.30 23.87
C PHE A 811 -28.59 28.41 23.05
N GLU A 812 -29.90 28.56 23.23
CA GLU A 812 -30.87 27.84 22.38
C GLU A 812 -30.82 28.33 20.92
N HIS A 813 -30.68 29.64 20.68
CA HIS A 813 -30.47 30.18 19.33
C HIS A 813 -29.17 29.68 18.68
N LEU A 814 -28.10 29.49 19.46
CA LEU A 814 -26.88 28.85 19.00
C LEU A 814 -27.12 27.39 18.61
N ARG A 815 -27.86 26.64 19.44
CA ARG A 815 -28.19 25.23 19.20
C ARG A 815 -29.05 25.03 17.96
N GLU A 816 -30.04 25.89 17.75
CA GLU A 816 -30.84 25.93 16.51
C GLU A 816 -29.97 26.21 15.28
N SER A 817 -29.06 27.19 15.38
CA SER A 817 -28.13 27.52 14.30
C SER A 817 -27.18 26.36 13.99
N ALA A 818 -26.71 25.65 15.00
CA ALA A 818 -25.88 24.47 14.83
C ALA A 818 -26.63 23.33 14.14
N SER A 819 -27.89 23.09 14.50
CA SER A 819 -28.75 22.12 13.81
C SER A 819 -28.93 22.47 12.33
N ARG A 820 -29.07 23.76 11.97
CA ARG A 820 -29.12 24.19 10.56
C ARG A 820 -27.83 23.87 9.81
N VAL A 821 -26.67 23.98 10.45
CA VAL A 821 -25.38 23.59 9.86
C VAL A 821 -25.34 22.07 9.65
N THR A 822 -25.70 21.27 10.66
CA THR A 822 -25.73 19.80 10.54
C THR A 822 -26.67 19.34 9.44
N ASN A 823 -27.88 19.90 9.34
CA ASN A 823 -28.81 19.56 8.27
C ASN A 823 -28.25 19.92 6.88
N ALA A 824 -27.57 21.06 6.75
CA ALA A 824 -26.92 21.44 5.49
C ALA A 824 -25.72 20.52 5.15
N LEU A 825 -25.03 19.97 6.14
CA LEU A 825 -23.97 18.98 5.97
C LEU A 825 -24.52 17.61 5.54
N ASP A 826 -25.63 17.17 6.12
CA ASP A 826 -26.31 15.93 5.69
C ASP A 826 -26.82 16.07 4.25
N ASP A 827 -27.31 17.25 3.87
CA ASP A 827 -27.75 17.58 2.53
C ASP A 827 -26.64 17.49 1.47
N ILE A 828 -25.41 17.91 1.80
CA ILE A 828 -24.27 17.82 0.88
C ILE A 828 -23.72 16.40 0.82
N ILE A 829 -23.60 15.69 1.95
CA ILE A 829 -23.15 14.29 1.99
C ILE A 829 -24.12 13.40 1.20
N GLY A 830 -25.42 13.59 1.39
CA GLY A 830 -26.46 12.88 0.64
C GLY A 830 -26.39 13.14 -0.87
N HIS A 831 -26.06 14.38 -1.28
CA HIS A 831 -25.86 14.75 -2.69
C HIS A 831 -24.65 14.03 -3.30
N VAL A 832 -23.52 14.02 -2.59
CA VAL A 832 -22.27 13.37 -3.04
C VAL A 832 -22.43 11.84 -3.15
N GLN A 833 -23.11 11.21 -2.18
CA GLN A 833 -23.37 9.77 -2.19
C GLN A 833 -24.35 9.35 -3.31
N GLY A 834 -25.24 10.26 -3.74
CA GLY A 834 -26.15 10.03 -4.86
C GLY A 834 -25.45 9.95 -6.21
N GLY A 835 -24.36 10.72 -6.40
CA GLY A 835 -23.71 10.89 -7.70
C GLY A 835 -24.62 11.50 -8.79
N PRO A 836 -24.09 11.91 -9.96
CA PRO A 836 -24.90 12.55 -11.01
C PRO A 836 -26.06 11.66 -11.49
N TRP A 837 -25.78 10.36 -11.69
CA TRP A 837 -26.74 9.36 -12.15
C TRP A 837 -27.73 8.88 -11.08
N GLY A 838 -27.34 8.84 -9.80
CA GLY A 838 -28.24 8.45 -8.70
C GLY A 838 -29.05 9.62 -8.14
N TYR A 839 -28.57 10.86 -8.30
CA TYR A 839 -29.33 12.10 -8.07
C TYR A 839 -30.50 12.18 -9.04
N HIS A 840 -30.27 12.11 -10.35
CA HIS A 840 -31.35 12.15 -11.35
C HIS A 840 -32.27 10.92 -11.31
N ARG A 841 -31.75 9.71 -11.02
CA ARG A 841 -32.60 8.50 -10.88
C ARG A 841 -33.50 8.54 -9.65
N LYS A 842 -33.06 9.14 -8.53
CA LYS A 842 -33.94 9.47 -7.40
C LYS A 842 -34.94 10.55 -7.81
N THR A 843 -34.50 11.67 -8.35
CA THR A 843 -35.38 12.82 -8.67
C THR A 843 -36.42 12.51 -9.74
N GLN A 844 -36.08 11.82 -10.85
CA GLN A 844 -37.03 11.48 -11.91
C GLN A 844 -38.05 10.44 -11.45
N GLN A 845 -37.63 9.46 -10.65
CA GLN A 845 -38.52 8.38 -10.18
C GLN A 845 -39.36 8.79 -8.97
N ASP A 846 -38.81 9.61 -8.06
CA ASP A 846 -39.58 10.28 -7.01
C ASP A 846 -40.53 11.33 -7.62
N TYR A 847 -40.14 12.05 -8.67
CA TYR A 847 -41.03 12.95 -9.42
C TYR A 847 -42.17 12.18 -10.09
N THR A 848 -41.89 11.06 -10.77
CA THR A 848 -42.98 10.21 -11.33
C THR A 848 -43.91 9.70 -10.24
N PHE A 849 -43.39 9.39 -9.06
CA PHE A 849 -44.17 8.95 -7.91
C PHE A 849 -45.02 10.08 -7.32
N GLU A 850 -44.45 11.26 -7.09
CA GLU A 850 -45.17 12.44 -6.63
C GLU A 850 -46.28 12.84 -7.60
N GLN A 851 -46.02 12.76 -8.91
CA GLN A 851 -47.03 12.99 -9.93
C GLN A 851 -48.15 11.93 -9.91
N ILE A 852 -47.86 10.66 -9.61
CA ILE A 852 -48.89 9.63 -9.39
C ILE A 852 -49.73 9.97 -8.16
N VAL A 853 -49.12 10.34 -7.04
CA VAL A 853 -49.82 10.68 -5.80
C VAL A 853 -50.67 11.95 -5.97
N GLU A 854 -50.13 12.98 -6.60
CA GLU A 854 -50.81 14.24 -6.86
C GLU A 854 -52.02 14.05 -7.79
N SER A 855 -51.83 13.37 -8.93
CA SER A 855 -52.93 13.07 -9.86
C SER A 855 -53.99 12.17 -9.21
N SER A 856 -53.58 11.17 -8.41
CA SER A 856 -54.48 10.29 -7.66
C SER A 856 -55.31 11.05 -6.62
N ASN A 857 -54.68 11.96 -5.85
CA ASN A 857 -55.37 12.78 -4.87
C ASN A 857 -56.39 13.72 -5.52
N ARG A 858 -56.07 14.29 -6.69
CA ARG A 858 -56.99 15.13 -7.47
C ARG A 858 -58.21 14.32 -7.96
N ILE A 859 -58.03 13.06 -8.36
CA ILE A 859 -59.13 12.15 -8.73
C ILE A 859 -60.03 11.85 -7.53
N LEU A 860 -59.43 11.55 -6.37
CA LEU A 860 -60.16 11.22 -5.14
C LEU A 860 -60.97 12.41 -4.63
N ALA A 861 -60.37 13.61 -4.63
CA ALA A 861 -60.97 14.85 -4.16
C ALA A 861 -62.01 15.47 -5.13
N HIS A 862 -62.14 14.96 -6.37
CA HIS A 862 -63.04 15.55 -7.36
C HIS A 862 -64.52 15.44 -6.94
N PRO A 863 -65.28 16.55 -6.84
CA PRO A 863 -66.65 16.58 -6.32
C PRO A 863 -67.74 16.07 -7.28
N GLY A 864 -67.37 15.33 -8.35
CA GLY A 864 -68.32 14.56 -9.16
C GLY A 864 -69.11 15.35 -10.21
N GLY A 865 -68.50 16.37 -10.85
CA GLY A 865 -69.22 17.26 -11.80
C GLY A 865 -68.66 17.37 -13.22
N ALA A 866 -67.36 17.09 -13.47
CA ALA A 866 -66.74 17.26 -14.79
C ALA A 866 -65.92 16.02 -15.21
N PRO A 867 -66.41 15.21 -16.18
CA PRO A 867 -65.71 14.03 -16.70
C PRO A 867 -64.33 14.31 -17.35
N PRO A 868 -64.13 15.41 -18.13
CA PRO A 868 -62.88 15.62 -18.86
C PRO A 868 -61.63 15.78 -17.97
N GLU A 869 -61.78 16.45 -16.83
CA GLU A 869 -60.66 16.66 -15.90
C GLU A 869 -60.30 15.36 -15.17
N LEU A 870 -61.31 14.58 -14.80
CA LEU A 870 -61.15 13.26 -14.17
C LEU A 870 -60.33 12.34 -15.08
N PHE A 871 -60.63 12.33 -16.39
CA PHE A 871 -59.90 11.54 -17.38
C PHE A 871 -58.47 12.03 -17.59
N ARG A 872 -58.26 13.36 -17.62
CA ARG A 872 -56.90 13.91 -17.75
C ARG A 872 -56.01 13.51 -16.57
N TYR A 873 -56.55 13.57 -15.36
CA TYR A 873 -55.80 13.13 -14.16
C TYR A 873 -55.58 11.62 -14.16
N SER A 874 -56.56 10.81 -14.58
CA SER A 874 -56.38 9.35 -14.66
C SER A 874 -55.36 8.93 -15.72
N GLU A 875 -55.36 9.55 -16.90
CA GLU A 875 -54.36 9.30 -17.94
C GLU A 875 -52.96 9.71 -17.50
N THR A 876 -52.83 10.81 -16.77
CA THR A 876 -51.56 11.25 -16.18
C THR A 876 -51.04 10.26 -15.14
N ALA A 877 -51.92 9.78 -14.25
CA ALA A 877 -51.58 8.76 -13.25
C ALA A 877 -51.13 7.44 -13.90
N ILE A 878 -51.87 6.97 -14.91
CA ILE A 878 -51.59 5.73 -15.67
C ILE A 878 -50.24 5.84 -16.40
N ARG A 879 -49.98 6.95 -17.08
CA ARG A 879 -48.73 7.16 -17.81
C ARG A 879 -47.53 7.14 -16.86
N ASN A 880 -47.63 7.87 -15.75
CA ASN A 880 -46.54 7.94 -14.77
C ASN A 880 -46.34 6.59 -14.05
N SER A 881 -47.40 5.81 -13.82
CA SER A 881 -47.28 4.48 -13.22
C SER A 881 -46.67 3.45 -14.17
N GLN A 882 -46.93 3.54 -15.49
CA GLN A 882 -46.22 2.73 -16.50
C GLN A 882 -44.72 3.06 -16.53
N MET A 883 -44.36 4.35 -16.55
CA MET A 883 -42.96 4.78 -16.48
C MET A 883 -42.26 4.30 -15.20
N LEU A 884 -42.98 4.27 -14.07
CA LEU A 884 -42.48 3.75 -12.80
C LEU A 884 -42.19 2.24 -12.88
N VAL A 885 -43.08 1.45 -13.49
CA VAL A 885 -42.90 -0.01 -13.69
C VAL A 885 -41.69 -0.29 -14.56
N ASP A 886 -41.57 0.36 -15.73
CA ASP A 886 -40.44 0.19 -16.64
C ASP A 886 -39.11 0.52 -15.94
N GLY A 887 -39.10 1.59 -15.15
CA GLY A 887 -37.95 1.99 -14.34
C GLY A 887 -37.56 0.95 -13.27
N MET A 888 -38.54 0.28 -12.65
CA MET A 888 -38.31 -0.78 -11.65
C MET A 888 -37.80 -2.08 -12.29
N GLU A 889 -38.30 -2.45 -13.47
CA GLU A 889 -37.85 -3.66 -14.18
C GLU A 889 -36.43 -3.50 -14.73
N GLN A 890 -36.10 -2.32 -15.28
CA GLN A 890 -34.73 -2.00 -15.67
C GLN A 890 -33.75 -1.99 -14.47
N GLU A 891 -34.22 -1.55 -13.30
CA GLU A 891 -33.44 -1.58 -12.06
C GLU A 891 -33.20 -3.02 -11.58
N ALA A 892 -34.23 -3.87 -11.65
CA ALA A 892 -34.12 -5.28 -11.31
C ALA A 892 -33.09 -6.02 -12.19
N ASN A 893 -33.03 -5.69 -13.48
CA ASN A 893 -32.09 -6.31 -14.42
C ASN A 893 -30.61 -5.97 -14.14
N LYS A 894 -30.34 -4.88 -13.40
CA LYS A 894 -28.99 -4.43 -13.04
C LYS A 894 -28.53 -4.93 -11.66
N LEU A 895 -29.39 -5.59 -10.89
CA LEU A 895 -29.08 -6.08 -9.54
C LEU A 895 -28.49 -7.50 -9.59
N ASP A 896 -27.30 -7.66 -8.99
CA ASP A 896 -26.64 -8.97 -8.87
C ASP A 896 -27.28 -9.88 -7.80
N SER A 897 -27.94 -9.28 -6.80
CA SER A 897 -28.60 -10.01 -5.71
C SER A 897 -29.97 -10.54 -6.16
N VAL A 898 -30.08 -11.88 -6.25
CA VAL A 898 -31.33 -12.56 -6.64
C VAL A 898 -32.49 -12.19 -5.73
N GLN A 899 -32.27 -12.05 -4.42
CA GLN A 899 -33.31 -11.73 -3.45
C GLN A 899 -33.84 -10.29 -3.59
N GLN A 900 -32.96 -9.31 -3.80
CA GLN A 900 -33.37 -7.91 -4.01
C GLN A 900 -34.03 -7.72 -5.38
N ARG A 901 -33.52 -8.42 -6.41
CA ARG A 901 -34.13 -8.46 -7.74
C ARG A 901 -35.56 -9.00 -7.69
N GLU A 902 -35.80 -10.11 -6.99
CA GLU A 902 -37.16 -10.67 -6.85
C GLU A 902 -38.11 -9.74 -6.08
N LYS A 903 -37.65 -9.10 -5.00
CA LYS A 903 -38.45 -8.11 -4.27
C LYS A 903 -38.87 -6.94 -5.17
N LEU A 904 -37.95 -6.42 -5.96
CA LEU A 904 -38.20 -5.28 -6.83
C LEU A 904 -39.15 -5.64 -8.00
N LEU A 905 -38.98 -6.83 -8.59
CA LEU A 905 -39.90 -7.35 -9.62
C LEU A 905 -41.30 -7.62 -9.08
N ASN A 906 -41.42 -8.12 -7.85
CA ASN A 906 -42.73 -8.33 -7.21
C ASN A 906 -43.44 -6.99 -6.95
N ALA A 907 -42.70 -5.96 -6.54
CA ALA A 907 -43.24 -4.61 -6.39
C ALA A 907 -43.66 -4.02 -7.75
N ALA A 908 -42.86 -4.19 -8.81
CA ALA A 908 -43.20 -3.75 -10.17
C ALA A 908 -44.48 -4.41 -10.69
N ARG A 909 -44.64 -5.73 -10.50
CA ARG A 909 -45.86 -6.47 -10.84
C ARG A 909 -47.09 -5.94 -10.11
N SER A 910 -46.95 -5.59 -8.83
CA SER A 910 -48.06 -5.05 -8.03
C SER A 910 -48.51 -3.67 -8.55
N VAL A 911 -47.56 -2.80 -8.96
CA VAL A 911 -47.88 -1.49 -9.56
C VAL A 911 -48.50 -1.67 -10.95
N ALA A 912 -47.98 -2.61 -11.76
CA ALA A 912 -48.52 -2.92 -13.09
C ALA A 912 -49.96 -3.44 -13.02
N GLN A 913 -50.26 -4.33 -12.06
CA GLN A 913 -51.60 -4.87 -11.86
C GLN A 913 -52.60 -3.77 -11.45
N ALA A 914 -52.21 -2.90 -10.50
CA ALA A 914 -53.04 -1.76 -10.10
C ALA A 914 -53.25 -0.77 -11.25
N THR A 915 -52.22 -0.54 -12.07
CA THR A 915 -52.30 0.30 -13.28
C THR A 915 -53.28 -0.28 -14.30
N SER A 916 -53.29 -1.61 -14.51
CA SER A 916 -54.24 -2.29 -15.40
C SER A 916 -55.68 -2.10 -14.91
N SER A 917 -55.94 -2.32 -13.62
CA SER A 917 -57.27 -2.11 -13.04
C SER A 917 -57.73 -0.65 -13.17
N MET A 918 -56.80 0.31 -13.05
CA MET A 918 -57.10 1.72 -13.26
C MET A 918 -57.41 2.04 -14.73
N ILE A 919 -56.71 1.43 -15.70
CA ILE A 919 -57.01 1.56 -17.13
C ILE A 919 -58.42 1.05 -17.43
N ASP A 920 -58.78 -0.13 -16.90
CA ASP A 920 -60.10 -0.73 -17.14
C ASP A 920 -61.23 0.10 -16.53
N ALA A 921 -61.06 0.57 -15.29
CA ALA A 921 -62.02 1.47 -14.64
C ALA A 921 -62.11 2.83 -15.35
N THR A 922 -61.01 3.34 -15.91
CA THR A 922 -61.00 4.58 -16.71
C THR A 922 -61.82 4.40 -17.98
N LYS A 923 -61.65 3.28 -18.70
CA LYS A 923 -62.43 2.96 -19.91
C LYS A 923 -63.91 2.78 -19.62
N GLU A 924 -64.25 2.10 -18.52
CA GLU A 924 -65.64 1.93 -18.10
C GLU A 924 -66.31 3.27 -17.76
N CYS A 925 -65.58 4.14 -17.06
CA CYS A 925 -66.01 5.50 -16.76
C CYS A 925 -66.14 6.37 -18.03
N GLN A 926 -65.27 6.21 -19.04
CA GLN A 926 -65.39 6.88 -20.34
C GLN A 926 -66.64 6.46 -21.11
N ASN A 927 -67.03 5.18 -21.02
CA ASN A 927 -68.24 4.67 -21.67
C ASN A 927 -69.53 5.15 -21.00
N ARG A 928 -69.49 5.41 -19.67
CA ARG A 928 -70.66 5.80 -18.85
C ARG A 928 -70.31 6.99 -17.92
N PRO A 929 -69.99 8.18 -18.46
CA PRO A 929 -69.36 9.28 -17.71
C PRO A 929 -70.29 9.99 -16.71
N GLY A 930 -71.61 9.83 -16.84
CA GLY A 930 -72.61 10.44 -15.96
C GLY A 930 -73.07 9.56 -14.79
N GLU A 931 -72.54 8.34 -14.67
CA GLU A 931 -73.01 7.37 -13.69
C GLU A 931 -72.08 7.29 -12.48
N ALA A 932 -72.69 7.22 -11.28
CA ALA A 932 -71.94 7.21 -10.02
C ALA A 932 -71.14 5.92 -9.81
N GLU A 933 -71.61 4.79 -10.34
CA GLU A 933 -70.99 3.47 -10.15
C GLU A 933 -69.61 3.35 -10.85
N PRO A 934 -69.44 3.67 -12.15
CA PRO A 934 -68.13 3.71 -12.81
C PRO A 934 -67.16 4.74 -12.22
N GLN A 935 -67.66 5.89 -11.77
CA GLN A 935 -66.84 6.91 -11.12
C GLN A 935 -66.33 6.45 -9.75
N LEU A 936 -67.15 5.72 -8.98
CA LEU A 936 -66.74 5.11 -7.71
C LEU A 936 -65.71 4.00 -7.93
N ALA A 937 -65.88 3.19 -8.97
CA ALA A 937 -64.93 2.14 -9.36
C ALA A 937 -63.55 2.74 -9.74
N LEU A 938 -63.52 3.85 -10.48
CA LEU A 938 -62.29 4.57 -10.80
C LEU A 938 -61.60 5.14 -9.56
N LYS A 939 -62.35 5.73 -8.62
CA LYS A 939 -61.79 6.22 -7.35
C LYS A 939 -61.21 5.08 -6.50
N SER A 940 -61.89 3.93 -6.47
CA SER A 940 -61.39 2.73 -5.79
C SER A 940 -60.09 2.19 -6.41
N ALA A 941 -60.04 2.06 -7.74
CA ALA A 941 -58.85 1.63 -8.46
C ALA A 941 -57.66 2.61 -8.26
N THR A 942 -57.94 3.92 -8.22
CA THR A 942 -56.95 4.96 -7.95
C THR A 942 -56.35 4.83 -6.54
N SER A 943 -57.18 4.58 -5.52
CA SER A 943 -56.69 4.34 -4.16
C SER A 943 -55.82 3.08 -4.05
N GLN A 944 -56.10 2.07 -4.87
CA GLN A 944 -55.33 0.83 -4.93
C GLN A 944 -53.99 1.00 -5.66
N LEU A 945 -53.79 2.05 -6.47
CA LEU A 945 -52.51 2.34 -7.14
C LEU A 945 -51.48 2.99 -6.19
N VAL A 946 -51.94 3.83 -5.26
CA VAL A 946 -51.06 4.59 -4.34
C VAL A 946 -50.36 3.68 -3.31
N GLN A 947 -51.02 2.61 -2.85
CA GLN A 947 -50.43 1.71 -1.86
C GLN A 947 -49.23 0.87 -2.39
N PRO A 948 -49.32 0.19 -3.56
CA PRO A 948 -48.18 -0.48 -4.17
C PRO A 948 -47.04 0.46 -4.55
N ALA A 949 -47.36 1.66 -5.03
CA ALA A 949 -46.35 2.66 -5.39
C ALA A 949 -45.51 3.09 -4.16
N ASN A 950 -46.11 3.13 -2.96
CA ASN A 950 -45.42 3.39 -1.69
C ASN A 950 -44.47 2.26 -1.25
N ARG A 951 -44.81 0.99 -1.48
CA ARG A 951 -44.01 -0.18 -1.04
C ARG A 951 -42.60 -0.24 -1.65
N ARG A 952 -42.34 0.51 -2.73
CA ARG A 952 -41.00 0.67 -3.30
C ARG A 952 -40.01 1.31 -2.32
N ARG A 953 -40.45 2.28 -1.51
CA ARG A 953 -39.59 2.94 -0.50
C ARG A 953 -39.18 1.96 0.60
N GLU A 954 -40.10 1.09 1.00
CA GLU A 954 -39.83 0.04 2.00
C GLU A 954 -38.87 -1.04 1.48
N ALA A 955 -38.93 -1.38 0.19
CA ALA A 955 -38.04 -2.35 -0.43
C ALA A 955 -36.58 -1.87 -0.58
N LYS A 956 -36.30 -0.56 -0.49
CA LYS A 956 -34.94 0.03 -0.50
C LYS A 956 -34.35 0.19 0.91
N ALA A 957 -35.16 0.14 1.96
CA ALA A 957 -34.73 0.30 3.35
C ALA A 957 -34.33 -1.02 4.04
N SER A 958 -34.32 -2.14 3.33
CA SER A 958 -33.97 -3.50 3.79
C SER A 958 -33.09 -4.22 2.79
#